data_AF-A0A7R9VIY1-F1
#
_entry.id   AF-A0A7R9VIY1-F1
#
_cell.length_a   1.000
_cell.length_b   1.000
_cell.length_c   1.000
_cell.angle_alpha   90.00
_cell.angle_beta   90.00
_cell.angle_gamma   90.00
#
_symmetry.space_group_name_H-M   'P 1'
#
loop_
_entity.id
_entity.type
_entity.pdbx_description
1 polymer ?
#
loop_
_entity_poly.entity_id
_entity_poly.type
_entity_poly.pdbx_seq_one_letter_code
_entity_poly.pdbx_strand_id
1 'polypeptide(L)'
;LQLPSMINVNAIDPNSSQIVSQSNYGANTTDLYAPGRNIFSTWLSGFYNIISGTGTAQAHVAGAAALLWSYLPTLNATAVKSLLLDNVIKLDNLQGRCTSGGVLNMHGAMLAAQSLRKTQPTGGGGDPDDDALPNVTVPNDTLWSLIQPAMQSIRAPEAWQVYNGAGGADVVVCVIDSGIDFNHPDLSRNMHLKLGYDAVSNRAGEAMMDKTGGGTHVAGTVAAVGNNSIGVAGVAWGGSVKLLGCRATDGGTFSDAARCVQWCGQQGAHIISISWNIESSSFVLDQALKEYDKEGGLIVVGSGNSGVDTDSTPWWPGQLQLPSMINVNAIDPNSSQIVSQSNYGANTTDLYAPGRNIFSTWLSGFYNIISGTGTAQAHVAGAAALLWSYLPTLNATAVKSLLLDNVIKLDNLQGRCTSGGVLNMHGAMLAAQSLRKTQPTGGGGDPDDDALPNVTVPNDTLWSLIQPAMQSIRAPEAWQVYNGAGGADVVVCVIDSGIDFNHPDLSRNMHLKLGYDAVSNRAGEAMMDKTGGGTHVAGTVAAVGNNSIGVAGVAWGGSVKLLGCRATDGGTFSDAARCVQWCGQQGAHIISISWNIESSSFVLDQALKEYDKEGGLIVVGSGNSGVDTDSTPWWPGQLQL
;
A
#
# COMPACT_ATOMS: atom_id res chain seq x y z
N LEU A 1 10.45 34.99 2.45
CA LEU A 1 11.21 34.47 1.31
C LEU A 1 10.20 34.07 0.24
N GLN A 2 10.42 34.35 -1.05
CA GLN A 2 9.62 33.76 -2.13
C GLN A 2 10.55 33.00 -3.07
N LEU A 3 10.32 31.69 -3.21
CA LEU A 3 11.10 30.81 -4.06
C LEU A 3 10.22 30.26 -5.19
N PRO A 4 10.79 29.95 -6.38
CA PRO A 4 10.06 29.37 -7.49
C PRO A 4 9.24 28.13 -7.11
N SER A 5 9.78 27.28 -6.22
CA SER A 5 9.15 26.03 -5.79
C SER A 5 8.59 26.09 -4.37
N MET A 6 8.25 27.29 -3.87
CA MET A 6 7.58 27.46 -2.59
C MET A 6 6.09 27.75 -2.77
N ILE A 7 5.22 27.11 -1.99
CA ILE A 7 3.78 27.33 -1.96
C ILE A 7 3.37 27.85 -0.57
N ASN A 8 2.88 29.09 -0.52
CA ASN A 8 2.33 29.70 0.69
C ASN A 8 0.82 29.48 0.77
N VAL A 9 0.37 28.82 1.85
CA VAL A 9 -0.99 28.31 1.99
C VAL A 9 -1.72 29.00 3.13
N ASN A 10 -2.95 29.44 2.87
CA ASN A 10 -3.86 29.99 3.87
C ASN A 10 -5.10 29.12 4.11
N ALA A 11 -5.78 29.37 5.22
CA ALA A 11 -6.86 28.52 5.71
C ALA A 11 -8.23 29.05 5.30
N ILE A 12 -9.03 28.18 4.71
CA ILE A 12 -10.46 28.38 4.46
C ILE A 12 -11.27 27.34 5.26
N ASP A 13 -12.49 27.71 5.61
CA ASP A 13 -13.48 26.80 6.18
C ASP A 13 -14.06 25.92 5.08
N PRO A 14 -13.87 24.58 5.12
CA PRO A 14 -14.32 23.69 4.05
C PRO A 14 -15.85 23.63 3.91
N ASN A 15 -16.61 24.00 4.95
CA ASN A 15 -18.08 23.92 4.91
C ASN A 15 -18.72 25.21 4.40
N SER A 16 -18.17 26.37 4.78
CA SER A 16 -18.74 27.68 4.44
C SER A 16 -18.04 28.38 3.30
N SER A 17 -16.89 27.88 2.84
CA SER A 17 -16.00 28.54 1.89
C SER A 17 -15.63 29.97 2.32
N GLN A 18 -15.65 30.25 3.62
CA GLN A 18 -15.22 31.52 4.19
C GLN A 18 -13.78 31.42 4.68
N ILE A 19 -13.02 32.50 4.50
CA ILE A 19 -11.67 32.62 5.08
C ILE A 19 -11.76 32.41 6.59
N VAL A 20 -10.91 31.56 7.15
CA VAL A 20 -10.83 31.38 8.60
C VAL A 20 -10.38 32.70 9.21
N SER A 21 -11.09 33.22 10.22
CA SER A 21 -10.91 34.59 10.74
C SER A 21 -9.48 34.92 11.16
N GLN A 22 -8.75 33.93 11.69
CA GLN A 22 -7.36 34.07 12.09
C GLN A 22 -6.36 33.79 10.96
N SER A 23 -6.79 33.26 9.82
CA SER A 23 -5.88 33.04 8.69
C SER A 23 -5.34 34.38 8.22
N ASN A 24 -4.02 34.45 8.06
CA ASN A 24 -3.40 35.52 7.29
C ASN A 24 -3.95 35.50 5.84
N TYR A 25 -3.68 36.57 5.11
CA TYR A 25 -4.04 36.74 3.69
C TYR A 25 -3.01 37.65 2.99
N GLY A 26 -3.02 37.70 1.67
CA GLY A 26 -2.17 38.63 0.91
C GLY A 26 -2.22 38.31 -0.58
N ALA A 27 -2.48 39.32 -1.40
CA ALA A 27 -2.68 39.15 -2.84
C ALA A 27 -1.40 38.65 -3.53
N ASN A 28 -0.23 39.00 -3.01
CA ASN A 28 1.07 38.70 -3.61
C ASN A 28 1.87 37.66 -2.82
N THR A 29 1.59 37.51 -1.53
CA THR A 29 2.30 36.60 -0.62
C THR A 29 1.64 35.24 -0.43
N THR A 30 0.34 35.14 -0.68
CA THR A 30 -0.40 33.88 -0.54
C THR A 30 -0.60 33.25 -1.90
N ASP A 31 -0.25 31.98 -2.07
CA ASP A 31 -0.43 31.30 -3.35
C ASP A 31 -1.87 30.77 -3.51
N LEU A 32 -2.38 30.04 -2.50
CA LEU A 32 -3.74 29.47 -2.52
C LEU A 32 -4.31 29.24 -1.12
N TYR A 33 -5.61 28.95 -1.06
CA TYR A 33 -6.30 28.54 0.18
C TYR A 33 -6.58 27.04 0.20
N ALA A 34 -6.55 26.42 1.38
CA ALA A 34 -6.93 25.02 1.56
C ALA A 34 -7.67 24.82 2.90
N PRO A 35 -8.35 23.68 3.11
CA PRO A 35 -9.12 23.42 4.31
C PRO A 35 -8.26 23.54 5.57
N GLY A 36 -8.62 24.49 6.44
CA GLY A 36 -7.87 24.76 7.67
C GLY A 36 -8.73 24.94 8.90
N ARG A 37 -10.04 24.69 8.83
CA ARG A 37 -10.95 24.77 9.98
C ARG A 37 -11.49 23.39 10.34
N ASN A 38 -11.44 23.05 11.63
CA ASN A 38 -11.96 21.81 12.19
C ASN A 38 -11.42 20.56 11.48
N ILE A 39 -10.11 20.51 11.24
CA ILE A 39 -9.49 19.38 10.56
C ILE A 39 -9.25 18.27 11.58
N PHE A 40 -9.92 17.15 11.39
CA PHE A 40 -9.78 15.94 12.18
C PHE A 40 -8.67 15.06 11.59
N SER A 41 -7.65 14.74 12.37
CA SER A 41 -6.51 13.91 11.93
C SER A 41 -5.86 13.21 13.13
N THR A 42 -4.83 12.42 12.85
CA THR A 42 -4.03 11.64 13.81
C THR A 42 -3.45 12.52 14.92
N TRP A 43 -3.27 11.95 16.10
CA TRP A 43 -2.76 12.61 17.29
C TRP A 43 -1.89 11.65 18.11
N LEU A 44 -1.31 12.12 19.22
CA LEU A 44 -0.42 11.31 20.06
C LEU A 44 -1.09 10.02 20.56
N SER A 45 -0.29 8.96 20.70
CA SER A 45 -0.67 7.69 21.34
C SER A 45 -1.81 6.96 20.63
N GLY A 46 -1.89 7.08 19.30
CA GLY A 46 -2.93 6.43 18.49
C GLY A 46 -4.31 7.09 18.55
N PHE A 47 -4.43 8.26 19.16
CA PHE A 47 -5.67 9.04 19.21
C PHE A 47 -5.80 9.96 18.00
N TYR A 48 -6.91 10.68 17.93
CA TYR A 48 -7.19 11.67 16.88
C TYR A 48 -7.63 12.98 17.53
N ASN A 49 -7.42 14.09 16.83
CA ASN A 49 -7.77 15.41 17.34
C ASN A 49 -8.23 16.35 16.23
N ILE A 50 -9.01 17.36 16.62
CA ILE A 50 -9.46 18.45 15.75
C ILE A 50 -8.57 19.65 16.00
N ILE A 51 -7.89 20.14 14.96
CA ILE A 51 -7.16 21.40 15.02
C ILE A 51 -7.54 22.31 13.85
N SER A 52 -7.33 23.61 14.02
CA SER A 52 -7.58 24.63 12.99
C SER A 52 -6.37 25.52 12.83
N GLY A 53 -6.07 25.91 11.60
CA GLY A 53 -5.01 26.86 11.27
C GLY A 53 -4.44 26.66 9.87
N THR A 54 -3.53 27.55 9.50
CA THR A 54 -2.81 27.47 8.22
C THR A 54 -1.90 26.25 8.12
N GLY A 55 -1.43 25.68 9.24
CA GLY A 55 -0.65 24.44 9.27
C GLY A 55 -1.42 23.21 8.76
N THR A 56 -2.73 23.12 9.02
CA THR A 56 -3.55 22.02 8.47
C THR A 56 -3.93 22.27 7.02
N ALA A 57 -4.15 23.53 6.62
CA ALA A 57 -4.34 23.89 5.21
C ALA A 57 -3.09 23.54 4.38
N GLN A 58 -1.91 23.88 4.89
CA GLN A 58 -0.60 23.52 4.33
C GLN A 58 -0.49 22.01 4.11
N ALA A 59 -0.87 21.21 5.10
CA ALA A 59 -0.81 19.75 5.02
C ALA A 59 -1.66 19.19 3.86
N HIS A 60 -2.83 19.78 3.58
CA HIS A 60 -3.63 19.36 2.43
C HIS A 60 -2.92 19.62 1.10
N VAL A 61 -2.25 20.77 0.98
CA VAL A 61 -1.49 21.12 -0.24
C VAL A 61 -0.26 20.23 -0.39
N ALA A 62 0.44 19.90 0.71
CA ALA A 62 1.56 18.96 0.66
C ALA A 62 1.12 17.56 0.23
N GLY A 63 -0.02 17.06 0.73
CA GLY A 63 -0.58 15.78 0.29
C GLY A 63 -1.01 15.79 -1.19
N ALA A 64 -1.66 16.86 -1.65
CA ALA A 64 -2.04 17.00 -3.05
C ALA A 64 -0.82 17.08 -4.00
N ALA A 65 0.21 17.82 -3.60
CA ALA A 65 1.48 17.87 -4.31
C ALA A 65 2.14 16.48 -4.38
N ALA A 66 2.14 15.74 -3.26
CA ALA A 66 2.71 14.40 -3.21
C ALA A 66 1.97 13.44 -4.14
N LEU A 67 0.63 13.50 -4.18
CA LEU A 67 -0.19 12.70 -5.07
C LEU A 67 0.10 13.00 -6.54
N LEU A 68 0.18 14.28 -6.93
CA LEU A 68 0.52 14.69 -8.30
C LEU A 68 1.91 14.23 -8.71
N TRP A 69 2.89 14.39 -7.83
CA TRP A 69 4.27 14.05 -8.13
C TRP A 69 4.48 12.53 -8.21
N SER A 70 3.76 11.78 -7.37
CA SER A 70 3.73 10.32 -7.46
C SER A 70 3.11 9.88 -8.80
N TYR A 71 2.02 10.55 -9.22
CA TYR A 71 1.31 10.24 -10.47
C TYR A 71 2.13 10.51 -11.73
N LEU A 72 2.93 11.58 -11.75
CA LEU A 72 3.76 11.98 -12.88
C LEU A 72 5.17 12.38 -12.39
N PRO A 73 6.07 11.41 -12.17
CA PRO A 73 7.38 11.64 -11.55
C PRO A 73 8.34 12.48 -12.40
N THR A 74 8.03 12.68 -13.69
CA THR A 74 8.79 13.56 -14.58
C THR A 74 8.59 15.05 -14.28
N LEU A 75 7.61 15.41 -13.44
CA LEU A 75 7.41 16.79 -13.01
C LEU A 75 8.60 17.26 -12.17
N ASN A 76 8.97 18.53 -12.33
CA ASN A 76 9.79 19.23 -11.37
C ASN A 76 8.91 20.00 -10.38
N ALA A 77 9.48 20.49 -9.27
CA ALA A 77 8.72 21.15 -8.22
C ALA A 77 7.91 22.37 -8.71
N THR A 78 8.46 23.17 -9.61
CA THR A 78 7.74 24.31 -10.19
C THR A 78 6.53 23.86 -11.02
N ALA A 79 6.64 22.76 -11.78
CA ALA A 79 5.53 22.20 -12.54
C ALA A 79 4.43 21.65 -11.62
N VAL A 80 4.79 21.03 -10.49
CA VAL A 80 3.82 20.61 -9.46
C VAL A 80 3.09 21.83 -8.88
N LYS A 81 3.83 22.91 -8.55
CA LYS A 81 3.25 24.17 -8.08
C LYS A 81 2.27 24.74 -9.11
N SER A 82 2.67 24.86 -10.38
CA SER A 82 1.79 25.38 -11.44
C SER A 82 0.52 24.55 -11.60
N LEU A 83 0.61 23.22 -11.61
CA LEU A 83 -0.57 22.36 -11.71
C LEU A 83 -1.57 22.60 -10.57
N LEU A 84 -1.09 22.83 -9.35
CA LEU A 84 -1.95 23.13 -8.20
C LEU A 84 -2.58 24.53 -8.30
N LEU A 85 -1.82 25.55 -8.71
CA LEU A 85 -2.29 26.94 -8.77
C LEU A 85 -3.21 27.23 -9.96
N ASP A 86 -2.92 26.63 -11.11
CA ASP A 86 -3.66 26.90 -12.34
C ASP A 86 -5.04 26.22 -12.34
N ASN A 87 -5.23 25.20 -11.50
CA ASN A 87 -6.46 24.39 -11.46
C ASN A 87 -7.33 24.63 -10.23
N VAL A 88 -7.06 25.66 -9.42
CA VAL A 88 -7.87 25.98 -8.21
C VAL A 88 -9.36 26.19 -8.52
N ILE A 89 -10.21 25.93 -7.53
CA ILE A 89 -11.60 26.40 -7.56
C ILE A 89 -11.59 27.90 -7.21
N LYS A 90 -11.93 28.75 -8.18
CA LYS A 90 -12.01 30.20 -7.98
C LYS A 90 -13.19 30.53 -7.08
N LEU A 91 -12.97 31.43 -6.12
CA LEU A 91 -14.02 31.95 -5.23
C LEU A 91 -13.96 33.48 -5.22
N ASP A 92 -15.12 34.14 -5.27
CA ASP A 92 -15.21 35.60 -5.35
C ASP A 92 -14.55 36.29 -4.15
N ASN A 93 -14.70 35.71 -2.95
CA ASN A 93 -14.09 36.23 -1.72
C ASN A 93 -12.57 36.00 -1.64
N LEU A 94 -11.97 35.25 -2.56
CA LEU A 94 -10.52 35.04 -2.65
C LEU A 94 -9.85 35.88 -3.75
N GLN A 95 -10.63 36.58 -4.59
CA GLN A 95 -10.07 37.51 -5.57
C GLN A 95 -9.30 38.63 -4.86
N GLY A 96 -8.03 38.81 -5.23
CA GLY A 96 -7.14 39.76 -4.56
C GLY A 96 -6.75 39.40 -3.12
N ARG A 97 -6.97 38.15 -2.69
CA ARG A 97 -6.53 37.64 -1.37
C ARG A 97 -5.42 36.59 -1.46
N CYS A 98 -5.18 36.06 -2.66
CA CYS A 98 -4.08 35.17 -3.02
C CYS A 98 -3.82 35.25 -4.54
N THR A 99 -2.66 34.80 -4.99
CA THR A 99 -2.24 34.87 -6.41
C THR A 99 -3.13 33.99 -7.31
N SER A 100 -3.52 32.81 -6.83
CA SER A 100 -4.43 31.92 -7.56
C SER A 100 -5.89 32.35 -7.48
N GLY A 101 -6.28 33.24 -6.56
CA GLY A 101 -7.68 33.64 -6.35
C GLY A 101 -8.63 32.48 -6.02
N GLY A 102 -8.13 31.37 -5.48
CA GLY A 102 -8.91 30.15 -5.31
C GLY A 102 -8.45 29.20 -4.21
N VAL A 103 -9.24 28.15 -4.03
CA VAL A 103 -9.01 27.04 -3.10
C VAL A 103 -8.48 25.81 -3.84
N LEU A 104 -7.66 25.01 -3.17
CA LEU A 104 -7.13 23.74 -3.66
C LEU A 104 -8.21 22.87 -4.33
N ASN A 105 -7.92 22.40 -5.54
CA ASN A 105 -8.78 21.51 -6.32
C ASN A 105 -7.94 20.35 -6.85
N MET A 106 -7.97 19.24 -6.11
CA MET A 106 -7.14 18.09 -6.45
C MET A 106 -7.58 17.45 -7.77
N HIS A 107 -8.88 17.35 -8.00
CA HIS A 107 -9.40 16.71 -9.21
C HIS A 107 -8.98 17.47 -10.48
N GLY A 108 -9.10 18.81 -10.47
CA GLY A 108 -8.65 19.64 -11.59
C GLY A 108 -7.15 19.46 -11.87
N ALA A 109 -6.33 19.51 -10.81
CA ALA A 109 -4.88 19.34 -10.95
C ALA A 109 -4.51 17.94 -11.48
N MET A 110 -5.19 16.88 -11.01
CA MET A 110 -4.97 15.51 -11.48
C MET A 110 -5.39 15.31 -12.94
N LEU A 111 -6.49 15.92 -13.40
CA LEU A 111 -6.89 15.88 -14.81
C LEU A 111 -5.86 16.58 -15.72
N ALA A 112 -5.31 17.71 -15.26
CA ALA A 112 -4.22 18.39 -15.97
C ALA A 112 -2.96 17.52 -16.04
N ALA A 113 -2.57 16.89 -14.93
CA ALA A 113 -1.44 15.95 -14.90
C ALA A 113 -1.67 14.73 -15.80
N GLN A 114 -2.89 14.16 -15.83
CA GLN A 114 -3.26 13.07 -16.73
C GLN A 114 -3.10 13.48 -18.20
N SER A 115 -3.49 14.71 -18.54
CA SER A 115 -3.35 15.23 -19.90
C SER A 115 -1.89 15.37 -20.31
N LEU A 116 -1.01 15.82 -19.41
CA LEU A 116 0.44 15.88 -19.64
C LEU A 116 1.07 14.49 -19.77
N ARG A 117 0.61 13.52 -18.96
CA ARG A 117 1.10 12.14 -19.02
C ARG A 117 0.81 11.47 -20.37
N LYS A 118 -0.34 11.78 -20.99
CA LYS A 118 -0.74 11.25 -22.31
C LYS A 118 0.09 11.80 -23.47
N THR A 119 0.70 12.98 -23.33
CA THR A 119 1.46 13.64 -24.41
C THR A 119 2.96 13.39 -24.37
N GLN A 120 3.48 12.69 -23.35
CA GLN A 120 4.87 12.28 -23.31
C GLN A 120 5.11 11.12 -24.28
N PRO A 121 6.14 11.19 -25.16
CA PRO A 121 6.40 10.13 -26.12
C PRO A 121 6.78 8.85 -25.38
N THR A 122 5.89 7.87 -25.40
CA THR A 122 6.21 6.49 -25.05
C THR A 122 7.17 5.98 -26.12
N GLY A 123 8.43 5.77 -25.76
CA GLY A 123 9.38 5.09 -26.63
C GLY A 123 8.87 3.69 -26.94
N GLY A 124 8.35 3.50 -28.16
CA GLY A 124 7.79 2.24 -28.65
C GLY A 124 6.86 2.50 -29.82
N GLY A 125 7.40 2.44 -31.04
CA GLY A 125 6.59 2.50 -32.25
C GLY A 125 5.73 1.24 -32.40
N GLY A 126 4.42 1.44 -32.51
CA GLY A 126 3.43 0.44 -32.88
C GLY A 126 2.35 1.13 -33.71
N ASP A 127 2.03 0.51 -34.84
CA ASP A 127 1.10 0.90 -35.90
C ASP A 127 -0.31 1.29 -35.37
N PRO A 128 -1.04 2.27 -35.95
CA PRO A 128 -2.32 2.73 -35.40
C PRO A 128 -3.54 1.81 -35.58
N ASP A 129 -3.40 0.62 -36.17
CA ASP A 129 -4.55 -0.20 -36.59
C ASP A 129 -4.59 -1.62 -35.98
N ASP A 130 -3.96 -1.87 -34.82
CA ASP A 130 -4.16 -3.13 -34.08
C ASP A 130 -5.13 -2.90 -32.90
N ASP A 131 -6.26 -3.61 -32.90
CA ASP A 131 -7.29 -3.64 -31.86
C ASP A 131 -6.76 -4.30 -30.57
N ALA A 132 -5.70 -3.72 -29.99
CA ALA A 132 -5.06 -4.20 -28.78
C ALA A 132 -5.91 -3.83 -27.55
N LEU A 133 -6.23 -4.87 -26.78
CA LEU A 133 -6.78 -4.81 -25.43
C LEU A 133 -6.10 -3.71 -24.58
N PRO A 134 -6.84 -3.04 -23.67
CA PRO A 134 -6.31 -1.91 -22.90
C PRO A 134 -5.04 -2.30 -22.12
N ASN A 135 -4.03 -1.43 -22.20
CA ASN A 135 -2.71 -1.53 -21.56
C ASN A 135 -2.79 -2.20 -20.17
N VAL A 136 -2.28 -3.43 -20.05
CA VAL A 136 -2.27 -4.19 -18.80
C VAL A 136 -1.18 -3.66 -17.88
N THR A 137 -1.56 -3.03 -16.76
CA THR A 137 -0.61 -2.56 -15.74
C THR A 137 0.09 -3.78 -15.14
N VAL A 138 1.37 -3.93 -15.46
CA VAL A 138 2.22 -5.00 -14.94
C VAL A 138 3.26 -4.44 -13.96
N PRO A 139 3.79 -5.26 -13.04
CA PRO A 139 4.84 -4.84 -12.11
C PRO A 139 6.10 -4.30 -12.84
N ASN A 140 6.73 -3.26 -12.30
CA ASN A 140 7.97 -2.67 -12.84
C ASN A 140 9.26 -3.41 -12.45
N ASP A 141 9.11 -4.55 -11.78
CA ASP A 141 10.16 -5.40 -11.23
C ASP A 141 11.12 -5.90 -12.31
N THR A 142 12.41 -5.86 -12.03
CA THR A 142 13.46 -6.09 -13.03
C THR A 142 13.41 -7.47 -13.68
N LEU A 143 12.83 -8.46 -13.02
CA LEU A 143 12.79 -9.85 -13.47
C LEU A 143 11.39 -10.29 -13.90
N TRP A 144 10.38 -9.43 -13.77
CA TRP A 144 8.99 -9.72 -14.16
C TRP A 144 8.87 -10.12 -15.64
N SER A 145 9.32 -9.24 -16.54
CA SER A 145 9.20 -9.42 -17.99
C SER A 145 10.15 -10.48 -18.55
N LEU A 146 11.17 -10.87 -17.79
CA LEU A 146 12.22 -11.78 -18.22
C LEU A 146 11.92 -13.23 -17.84
N ILE A 147 11.44 -13.48 -16.60
CA ILE A 147 11.48 -14.83 -16.00
C ILE A 147 10.29 -15.17 -15.07
N GLN A 148 9.12 -14.53 -15.22
CA GLN A 148 7.87 -14.92 -14.52
C GLN A 148 6.70 -15.34 -15.44
N PRO A 149 6.88 -16.25 -16.43
CA PRO A 149 5.79 -16.70 -17.31
C PRO A 149 4.63 -17.40 -16.56
N ALA A 150 4.91 -17.97 -15.38
CA ALA A 150 3.90 -18.57 -14.51
C ALA A 150 2.73 -17.62 -14.21
N MET A 151 3.02 -16.33 -14.03
CA MET A 151 2.02 -15.31 -13.69
C MET A 151 1.06 -15.04 -14.84
N GLN A 152 1.55 -15.10 -16.09
CA GLN A 152 0.72 -14.99 -17.28
C GLN A 152 -0.19 -16.21 -17.43
N SER A 153 0.32 -17.41 -17.16
CA SER A 153 -0.44 -18.66 -17.31
C SER A 153 -1.68 -18.75 -16.39
N ILE A 154 -1.66 -18.05 -15.25
CA ILE A 154 -2.80 -17.96 -14.31
C ILE A 154 -3.62 -16.69 -14.48
N ARG A 155 -3.34 -15.90 -15.52
CA ARG A 155 -3.99 -14.62 -15.82
C ARG A 155 -3.90 -13.61 -14.67
N ALA A 156 -2.74 -13.59 -13.99
CA ALA A 156 -2.49 -12.66 -12.89
C ALA A 156 -2.56 -11.18 -13.34
N PRO A 157 -1.98 -10.78 -14.49
CA PRO A 157 -2.04 -9.39 -14.94
C PRO A 157 -3.47 -8.85 -15.09
N GLU A 158 -4.36 -9.62 -15.71
CA GLU A 158 -5.77 -9.23 -15.85
C GLU A 158 -6.50 -9.26 -14.51
N ALA A 159 -6.16 -10.18 -13.61
CA ALA A 159 -6.71 -10.21 -12.25
C ALA A 159 -6.33 -8.96 -11.44
N TRP A 160 -5.08 -8.49 -11.57
CA TRP A 160 -4.60 -7.29 -10.91
C TRP A 160 -5.27 -6.02 -11.45
N GLN A 161 -5.61 -5.99 -12.74
CA GLN A 161 -6.47 -4.94 -13.29
C GLN A 161 -7.87 -4.94 -12.67
N VAL A 162 -8.46 -6.11 -12.41
CA VAL A 162 -9.77 -6.19 -11.72
C VAL A 162 -9.65 -5.75 -10.26
N TYR A 163 -8.54 -6.09 -9.60
CA TYR A 163 -8.26 -5.64 -8.24
C TYR A 163 -8.12 -4.11 -8.18
N ASN A 164 -7.49 -3.48 -9.19
CA ASN A 164 -7.33 -2.03 -9.38
C ASN A 164 -7.05 -1.22 -8.10
N GLY A 165 -6.17 -1.73 -7.24
CA GLY A 165 -5.85 -1.10 -5.96
C GLY A 165 -7.08 -0.79 -5.09
N ALA A 166 -8.18 -1.55 -5.19
CA ALA A 166 -9.47 -1.27 -4.57
C ALA A 166 -9.49 -1.29 -3.01
N GLY A 167 -8.30 -1.26 -2.40
CA GLY A 167 -8.00 -1.25 -0.98
C GLY A 167 -8.76 -2.31 -0.21
N GLY A 168 -8.20 -3.51 -0.26
CA GLY A 168 -8.70 -4.63 0.49
C GLY A 168 -8.26 -4.63 1.96
N ALA A 169 -8.97 -5.40 2.78
CA ALA A 169 -8.53 -5.64 4.16
C ALA A 169 -7.18 -6.39 4.18
N ASP A 170 -6.46 -6.26 5.29
CA ASP A 170 -5.22 -6.99 5.51
C ASP A 170 -5.48 -8.49 5.62
N VAL A 171 -4.94 -9.24 4.67
CA VAL A 171 -4.94 -10.69 4.72
C VAL A 171 -3.60 -11.17 5.22
N VAL A 172 -3.61 -11.96 6.29
CA VAL A 172 -2.40 -12.56 6.85
C VAL A 172 -2.25 -13.97 6.31
N VAL A 173 -1.14 -14.23 5.61
CA VAL A 173 -0.75 -15.57 5.13
C VAL A 173 0.41 -16.09 5.97
N CYS A 174 0.21 -17.23 6.63
CA CYS A 174 1.26 -17.90 7.39
C CYS A 174 1.90 -19.01 6.55
N VAL A 175 3.17 -18.88 6.23
CA VAL A 175 3.95 -19.88 5.49
C VAL A 175 4.57 -20.87 6.48
N ILE A 176 4.03 -22.09 6.51
CA ILE A 176 4.52 -23.17 7.39
C ILE A 176 5.53 -24.00 6.60
N ASP A 177 6.81 -23.69 6.73
CA ASP A 177 7.90 -24.24 5.92
C ASP A 177 9.25 -24.22 6.67
N SER A 178 10.36 -23.91 6.01
CA SER A 178 11.71 -23.78 6.58
C SER A 178 11.98 -22.45 7.29
N GLY A 179 11.01 -21.54 7.27
CA GLY A 179 11.17 -20.15 7.71
C GLY A 179 11.01 -19.16 6.57
N ILE A 180 11.26 -17.88 6.83
CA ILE A 180 11.35 -16.85 5.78
C ILE A 180 12.58 -15.98 6.05
N ASP A 181 13.37 -15.69 5.02
CA ASP A 181 14.35 -14.60 5.06
C ASP A 181 13.60 -13.26 5.08
N PHE A 182 13.21 -12.83 6.28
CA PHE A 182 12.46 -11.59 6.48
C PHE A 182 13.26 -10.33 6.15
N ASN A 183 14.58 -10.44 5.99
CA ASN A 183 15.45 -9.33 5.58
C ASN A 183 15.58 -9.23 4.06
N HIS A 184 14.98 -10.15 3.30
CA HIS A 184 15.00 -10.10 1.84
C HIS A 184 14.40 -8.76 1.36
N PRO A 185 15.10 -7.98 0.52
CA PRO A 185 14.64 -6.66 0.08
C PRO A 185 13.26 -6.69 -0.57
N ASP A 186 12.95 -7.81 -1.23
CA ASP A 186 11.71 -8.06 -1.96
C ASP A 186 10.59 -8.69 -1.12
N LEU A 187 10.82 -8.96 0.18
CA LEU A 187 9.81 -9.50 1.10
C LEU A 187 9.56 -8.59 2.30
N SER A 188 10.58 -7.87 2.77
CA SER A 188 10.58 -7.17 4.06
C SER A 188 9.38 -6.22 4.24
N ARG A 189 8.90 -5.56 3.18
CA ARG A 189 7.72 -4.67 3.26
C ARG A 189 6.39 -5.42 3.44
N ASN A 190 6.32 -6.68 3.01
CA ASN A 190 5.15 -7.53 3.15
C ASN A 190 5.25 -8.46 4.37
N MET A 191 6.35 -8.44 5.13
CA MET A 191 6.42 -9.16 6.40
C MET A 191 5.50 -8.53 7.45
N HIS A 192 4.83 -9.38 8.21
CA HIS A 192 4.11 -8.98 9.41
C HIS A 192 5.11 -8.58 10.50
N LEU A 193 4.79 -7.58 11.34
CA LEU A 193 5.69 -7.07 12.40
C LEU A 193 6.12 -8.13 13.43
N LYS A 194 5.26 -9.14 13.65
CA LYS A 194 5.57 -10.29 14.51
C LYS A 194 6.60 -11.24 13.91
N LEU A 195 6.92 -11.08 12.63
CA LEU A 195 7.78 -11.92 11.79
C LEU A 195 7.28 -13.36 11.67
N GLY A 196 7.38 -14.14 12.74
CA GLY A 196 7.09 -15.56 12.67
C GLY A 196 7.41 -16.33 13.94
N TYR A 197 7.49 -17.65 13.80
CA TYR A 197 7.73 -18.59 14.88
C TYR A 197 8.58 -19.77 14.41
N ASP A 198 9.65 -20.08 15.13
CA ASP A 198 10.41 -21.32 14.96
C ASP A 198 9.85 -22.38 15.90
N ALA A 199 9.08 -23.31 15.36
CA ALA A 199 8.48 -24.37 16.14
C ALA A 199 9.51 -25.41 16.59
N VAL A 200 10.61 -25.60 15.84
CA VAL A 200 11.69 -26.53 16.20
C VAL A 200 12.41 -26.05 17.47
N SER A 201 12.71 -24.75 17.54
CA SER A 201 13.33 -24.16 18.74
C SER A 201 12.34 -23.59 19.75
N ASN A 202 11.04 -23.64 19.46
CA ASN A 202 9.94 -23.07 20.25
C ASN A 202 10.17 -21.57 20.60
N ARG A 203 10.49 -20.75 19.59
CA ARG A 203 10.79 -19.32 19.77
C ARG A 203 10.11 -18.46 18.70
N ALA A 204 9.46 -17.38 19.13
CA ALA A 204 8.85 -16.40 18.23
C ALA A 204 9.87 -15.36 17.71
N GLY A 205 9.45 -14.57 16.72
CA GLY A 205 10.23 -13.49 16.13
C GLY A 205 11.29 -13.99 15.16
N GLU A 206 12.48 -13.41 15.23
CA GLU A 206 13.59 -13.64 14.28
C GLU A 206 14.10 -15.08 14.24
N ALA A 207 13.80 -15.91 15.25
CA ALA A 207 14.22 -17.31 15.30
C ALA A 207 13.73 -18.12 14.08
N MET A 208 12.64 -17.68 13.45
CA MET A 208 12.06 -18.29 12.25
C MET A 208 12.88 -18.08 10.97
N MET A 209 13.99 -17.32 11.02
CA MET A 209 14.86 -17.06 9.88
C MET A 209 15.14 -18.33 9.07
N ASP A 210 14.91 -18.25 7.77
CA ASP A 210 15.11 -19.35 6.84
C ASP A 210 16.61 -19.68 6.70
N LYS A 211 16.91 -20.96 6.63
CA LYS A 211 18.27 -21.50 6.51
C LYS A 211 18.48 -22.35 5.28
N THR A 212 17.41 -22.70 4.56
CA THR A 212 17.45 -23.61 3.41
C THR A 212 16.85 -23.00 2.14
N GLY A 213 15.95 -22.02 2.28
CA GLY A 213 15.44 -21.19 1.18
C GLY A 213 14.05 -21.55 0.69
N GLY A 214 13.52 -22.73 1.06
CA GLY A 214 12.21 -23.22 0.60
C GLY A 214 11.07 -22.28 1.00
N GLY A 215 10.98 -21.95 2.27
CA GLY A 215 9.94 -21.05 2.78
C GLY A 215 10.09 -19.61 2.28
N THR A 216 11.33 -19.13 2.09
CA THR A 216 11.58 -17.83 1.43
C THR A 216 11.07 -17.82 -0.01
N HIS A 217 11.27 -18.90 -0.76
CA HIS A 217 10.80 -19.02 -2.15
C HIS A 217 9.26 -19.05 -2.24
N VAL A 218 8.62 -19.82 -1.36
CA VAL A 218 7.17 -19.87 -1.22
C VAL A 218 6.61 -18.50 -0.85
N ALA A 219 7.20 -17.83 0.13
CA ALA A 219 6.78 -16.49 0.55
C ALA A 219 6.85 -15.45 -0.57
N GLY A 220 7.91 -15.47 -1.39
CA GLY A 220 8.02 -14.60 -2.56
C GLY A 220 6.98 -14.89 -3.65
N THR A 221 6.67 -16.18 -3.87
CA THR A 221 5.64 -16.56 -4.84
C THR A 221 4.27 -16.06 -4.38
N VAL A 222 3.98 -16.12 -3.07
CA VAL A 222 2.74 -15.60 -2.48
C VAL A 222 2.69 -14.07 -2.60
N ALA A 223 3.70 -13.36 -2.09
CA ALA A 223 3.63 -11.92 -1.88
C ALA A 223 4.99 -11.20 -1.88
N ALA A 224 5.90 -11.48 -2.82
CA ALA A 224 6.99 -10.57 -3.12
C ALA A 224 6.46 -9.17 -3.50
N VAL A 225 7.21 -8.14 -3.13
CA VAL A 225 6.79 -6.74 -3.21
C VAL A 225 6.90 -6.25 -4.64
N GLY A 226 5.83 -6.30 -5.42
CA GLY A 226 5.88 -5.73 -6.77
C GLY A 226 5.94 -4.20 -6.79
N ASN A 227 6.30 -3.64 -7.95
CA ASN A 227 6.50 -2.21 -8.21
C ASN A 227 7.64 -1.54 -7.41
N ASN A 228 8.61 -2.31 -6.91
CA ASN A 228 9.75 -1.79 -6.17
C ASN A 228 11.05 -1.68 -7.01
N SER A 229 10.96 -1.92 -8.32
CA SER A 229 12.08 -1.87 -9.28
C SER A 229 13.24 -2.81 -8.97
N ILE A 230 13.01 -3.89 -8.23
CA ILE A 230 13.96 -4.98 -8.03
C ILE A 230 13.24 -6.31 -8.27
N GLY A 231 13.99 -7.39 -8.48
CA GLY A 231 13.44 -8.73 -8.27
C GLY A 231 12.18 -9.11 -9.02
N VAL A 232 11.25 -9.71 -8.26
CA VAL A 232 10.05 -10.41 -8.74
C VAL A 232 8.80 -9.87 -8.03
N ALA A 233 7.65 -9.97 -8.69
CA ALA A 233 6.37 -9.71 -8.04
C ALA A 233 5.73 -11.01 -7.54
N GLY A 234 5.10 -10.98 -6.36
CA GLY A 234 4.29 -12.09 -5.86
C GLY A 234 2.88 -12.11 -6.47
N VAL A 235 2.19 -13.25 -6.36
CA VAL A 235 0.81 -13.40 -6.88
C VAL A 235 -0.14 -12.38 -6.27
N ALA A 236 -0.01 -12.08 -4.98
CA ALA A 236 -0.85 -11.11 -4.29
C ALA A 236 -0.41 -9.64 -4.50
N TRP A 237 0.31 -9.34 -5.58
CA TRP A 237 0.68 -7.97 -5.94
C TRP A 237 -0.55 -7.06 -6.01
N GLY A 238 -0.40 -5.85 -5.45
CA GLY A 238 -1.48 -4.87 -5.30
C GLY A 238 -2.44 -5.14 -4.13
N GLY A 239 -2.44 -6.34 -3.56
CA GLY A 239 -3.25 -6.71 -2.39
C GLY A 239 -2.64 -6.25 -1.06
N SER A 240 -3.50 -6.01 -0.05
CA SER A 240 -3.01 -5.79 1.32
C SER A 240 -2.74 -7.14 1.98
N VAL A 241 -1.53 -7.68 1.78
CA VAL A 241 -1.12 -8.99 2.29
C VAL A 241 0.07 -8.88 3.22
N LYS A 242 0.01 -9.59 4.35
CA LYS A 242 1.12 -9.73 5.31
C LYS A 242 1.53 -11.19 5.49
N LEU A 243 2.83 -11.42 5.48
CA LEU A 243 3.44 -12.73 5.62
C LEU A 243 3.87 -12.99 7.07
N LEU A 244 3.49 -14.14 7.61
CA LEU A 244 4.08 -14.72 8.80
C LEU A 244 4.88 -15.96 8.42
N GLY A 245 6.10 -16.10 8.93
CA GLY A 245 6.89 -17.32 8.76
C GLY A 245 6.62 -18.29 9.91
N CYS A 246 6.44 -19.57 9.63
CA CYS A 246 6.47 -20.60 10.67
C CYS A 246 7.41 -21.72 10.26
N ARG A 247 8.54 -21.82 10.95
CA ARG A 247 9.54 -22.84 10.67
C ARG A 247 9.15 -24.14 11.36
N ALA A 248 8.65 -25.08 10.56
CA ALA A 248 8.26 -26.43 10.95
C ALA A 248 9.07 -27.53 10.26
N THR A 249 9.80 -27.20 9.19
CA THR A 249 10.71 -28.14 8.50
C THR A 249 12.16 -27.94 8.96
N ASP A 250 13.11 -28.69 8.37
CA ASP A 250 14.54 -28.67 8.72
C ASP A 250 14.83 -29.07 10.18
N GLY A 251 14.38 -30.27 10.53
CA GLY A 251 14.53 -30.87 11.85
C GLY A 251 13.28 -30.83 12.73
N GLY A 252 12.15 -30.37 12.19
CA GLY A 252 10.87 -30.37 12.89
C GLY A 252 10.12 -31.69 12.86
N THR A 253 9.21 -31.85 13.80
CA THR A 253 8.33 -33.00 13.98
C THR A 253 6.88 -32.66 13.64
N PHE A 254 6.01 -33.67 13.59
CA PHE A 254 4.56 -33.46 13.52
C PHE A 254 4.01 -32.52 14.59
N SER A 255 4.54 -32.61 15.82
CA SER A 255 4.13 -31.75 16.93
C SER A 255 4.54 -30.30 16.71
N ASP A 256 5.66 -30.06 16.01
CA ASP A 256 6.13 -28.72 15.69
C ASP A 256 5.30 -28.12 14.55
N ALA A 257 4.95 -28.92 13.54
CA ALA A 257 4.00 -28.52 12.51
C ALA A 257 2.62 -28.18 13.08
N ALA A 258 2.09 -29.01 14.00
CA ALA A 258 0.83 -28.75 14.69
C ALA A 258 0.89 -27.44 15.50
N ARG A 259 2.03 -27.19 16.17
CA ARG A 259 2.27 -25.94 16.91
C ARG A 259 2.32 -24.73 15.99
N CYS A 260 2.89 -24.88 14.79
CA CYS A 260 2.84 -23.85 13.77
C CYS A 260 1.41 -23.51 13.36
N VAL A 261 0.58 -24.51 13.07
CA VAL A 261 -0.85 -24.30 12.72
C VAL A 261 -1.57 -23.52 13.81
N GLN A 262 -1.45 -23.97 15.07
CA GLN A 262 -2.06 -23.30 16.21
C GLN A 262 -1.55 -21.87 16.40
N TRP A 263 -0.24 -21.66 16.29
CA TRP A 263 0.37 -20.35 16.44
C TRP A 263 -0.08 -19.38 15.34
N CYS A 264 -0.11 -19.83 14.08
CA CYS A 264 -0.59 -19.04 12.94
C CYS A 264 -2.05 -18.60 13.16
N GLY A 265 -2.94 -19.53 13.58
CA GLY A 265 -4.33 -19.21 13.91
C GLY A 265 -4.44 -18.15 15.03
N GLN A 266 -3.69 -18.33 16.11
CA GLN A 266 -3.63 -17.36 17.22
C GLN A 266 -3.10 -15.98 16.80
N GLN A 267 -2.30 -15.90 15.73
CA GLN A 267 -1.83 -14.63 15.18
C GLN A 267 -2.81 -13.99 14.17
N GLY A 268 -3.96 -14.60 13.92
CA GLY A 268 -4.97 -14.10 12.98
C GLY A 268 -4.65 -14.40 11.51
N ALA A 269 -3.89 -15.47 11.24
CA ALA A 269 -3.66 -15.92 9.88
C ALA A 269 -4.99 -16.33 9.23
N HIS A 270 -5.34 -15.67 8.13
CA HIS A 270 -6.51 -16.03 7.31
C HIS A 270 -6.23 -17.26 6.47
N ILE A 271 -4.97 -17.41 6.05
CA ILE A 271 -4.51 -18.50 5.20
C ILE A 271 -3.27 -19.13 5.83
N ILE A 272 -3.20 -20.46 5.92
CA ILE A 272 -1.95 -21.19 6.12
C ILE A 272 -1.52 -21.87 4.81
N SER A 273 -0.24 -21.70 4.49
CA SER A 273 0.41 -22.20 3.27
C SER A 273 1.38 -23.31 3.68
N ILE A 274 1.09 -24.55 3.28
CA ILE A 274 1.88 -25.74 3.64
C ILE A 274 2.46 -26.35 2.37
N SER A 275 3.78 -26.18 2.17
CA SER A 275 4.44 -26.54 0.91
C SER A 275 5.05 -27.96 0.89
N TRP A 276 4.89 -28.71 1.99
CA TRP A 276 5.39 -30.07 2.21
C TRP A 276 4.26 -31.08 2.43
N ASN A 277 4.62 -32.36 2.35
CA ASN A 277 3.72 -33.50 2.45
C ASN A 277 4.51 -34.75 2.85
N ILE A 278 3.78 -35.77 3.31
CA ILE A 278 4.33 -36.95 3.96
C ILE A 278 3.39 -38.14 3.81
N GLU A 279 3.95 -39.35 3.87
CA GLU A 279 3.23 -40.62 3.66
C GLU A 279 2.46 -41.13 4.90
N SER A 280 2.53 -40.42 6.02
CA SER A 280 1.91 -40.83 7.28
C SER A 280 1.07 -39.74 7.91
N SER A 281 -0.05 -40.15 8.50
CA SER A 281 -0.92 -39.27 9.28
C SER A 281 -0.33 -39.02 10.66
N SER A 282 -0.79 -37.94 11.29
CA SER A 282 -0.48 -37.67 12.68
C SER A 282 -1.69 -37.05 13.36
N PHE A 283 -2.16 -37.72 14.41
CA PHE A 283 -3.32 -37.26 15.17
C PHE A 283 -3.18 -35.80 15.63
N VAL A 284 -1.98 -35.38 16.08
CA VAL A 284 -1.77 -34.02 16.61
C VAL A 284 -1.82 -32.96 15.50
N LEU A 285 -1.26 -33.25 14.33
CA LEU A 285 -1.29 -32.33 13.18
C LEU A 285 -2.69 -32.27 12.58
N ASP A 286 -3.33 -33.43 12.40
CA ASP A 286 -4.68 -33.53 11.88
C ASP A 286 -5.68 -32.76 12.74
N GLN A 287 -5.54 -32.86 14.06
CA GLN A 287 -6.39 -32.16 15.00
C GLN A 287 -6.19 -30.63 14.93
N ALA A 288 -4.95 -30.15 14.87
CA ALA A 288 -4.66 -28.73 14.74
C ALA A 288 -5.23 -28.14 13.43
N LEU A 289 -5.12 -28.88 12.32
CA LEU A 289 -5.68 -28.47 11.03
C LEU A 289 -7.21 -28.44 11.04
N LYS A 290 -7.87 -29.43 11.66
CA LYS A 290 -9.33 -29.45 11.85
C LYS A 290 -9.81 -28.28 12.71
N GLU A 291 -9.05 -27.93 13.74
CA GLU A 291 -9.36 -26.78 14.61
C GLU A 291 -9.24 -25.46 13.83
N TYR A 292 -8.16 -25.27 13.07
CA TYR A 292 -7.96 -24.09 12.24
C TYR A 292 -9.03 -23.94 11.14
N ASP A 293 -9.41 -25.04 10.47
CA ASP A 293 -10.53 -25.06 9.51
C ASP A 293 -11.86 -24.66 10.17
N LYS A 294 -12.12 -25.18 11.36
CA LYS A 294 -13.34 -24.85 12.14
C LYS A 294 -13.38 -23.38 12.59
N GLU A 295 -12.22 -22.77 12.83
CA GLU A 295 -12.08 -21.34 13.13
C GLU A 295 -12.24 -20.45 11.90
N GLY A 296 -12.43 -21.04 10.70
CA GLY A 296 -12.71 -20.34 9.46
C GLY A 296 -11.48 -19.95 8.66
N GLY A 297 -10.31 -20.53 8.97
CA GLY A 297 -9.08 -20.33 8.22
C GLY A 297 -9.02 -21.20 6.96
N LEU A 298 -8.36 -20.68 5.92
CA LEU A 298 -8.11 -21.41 4.67
C LEU A 298 -6.77 -22.15 4.72
N ILE A 299 -6.77 -23.40 4.31
CA ILE A 299 -5.58 -24.25 4.30
C ILE A 299 -5.21 -24.55 2.86
N VAL A 300 -4.01 -24.18 2.41
CA VAL A 300 -3.55 -24.47 1.04
C VAL A 300 -2.33 -25.38 1.11
N VAL A 301 -2.42 -26.56 0.48
CA VAL A 301 -1.43 -27.64 0.62
C VAL A 301 -0.91 -28.09 -0.74
N GLY A 302 0.39 -28.34 -0.85
CA GLY A 302 1.00 -28.99 -2.01
C GLY A 302 0.97 -30.52 -1.86
N SER A 303 0.44 -31.23 -2.86
CA SER A 303 0.14 -32.67 -2.74
C SER A 303 1.33 -33.63 -2.74
N GLY A 304 2.50 -33.20 -3.23
CA GLY A 304 3.73 -34.01 -3.24
C GLY A 304 4.37 -34.22 -4.60
N ASN A 305 5.64 -34.62 -4.54
CA ASN A 305 6.54 -34.64 -5.70
C ASN A 305 7.04 -36.08 -6.00
N SER A 306 6.19 -37.09 -5.81
CA SER A 306 6.54 -38.51 -6.00
C SER A 306 5.91 -39.14 -7.24
N GLY A 307 5.07 -38.42 -7.98
CA GLY A 307 4.41 -38.91 -9.20
C GLY A 307 3.37 -40.00 -8.95
N VAL A 308 2.77 -40.03 -7.76
CA VAL A 308 1.84 -41.10 -7.35
C VAL A 308 0.38 -40.63 -7.30
N ASP A 309 -0.53 -41.60 -7.40
CA ASP A 309 -1.98 -41.38 -7.27
C ASP A 309 -2.40 -41.33 -5.79
N THR A 310 -2.73 -40.14 -5.30
CA THR A 310 -3.11 -39.89 -3.91
C THR A 310 -4.48 -40.43 -3.52
N ASP A 311 -5.34 -40.78 -4.49
CA ASP A 311 -6.59 -41.48 -4.20
C ASP A 311 -6.32 -42.94 -3.76
N SER A 312 -5.24 -43.54 -4.28
CA SER A 312 -4.84 -44.92 -3.98
C SER A 312 -3.77 -45.05 -2.91
N THR A 313 -2.88 -44.06 -2.83
CA THR A 313 -1.75 -43.99 -1.91
C THR A 313 -1.88 -42.68 -1.14
N PRO A 314 -2.46 -42.66 0.07
CA PRO A 314 -2.74 -41.42 0.78
C PRO A 314 -1.48 -40.60 1.14
N TRP A 315 -1.54 -39.27 0.93
CA TRP A 315 -0.49 -38.32 1.36
C TRP A 315 -1.09 -37.20 2.23
N TRP A 316 -0.41 -36.88 3.32
CA TRP A 316 -0.86 -35.94 4.34
C TRP A 316 -0.08 -34.63 4.25
N PRO A 317 -0.69 -33.48 4.62
CA PRO A 317 -2.06 -33.34 5.18
C PRO A 317 -3.19 -33.32 4.14
N GLY A 318 -2.89 -33.31 2.83
CA GLY A 318 -3.90 -33.21 1.76
C GLY A 318 -5.02 -34.25 1.84
N GLN A 319 -4.74 -35.46 2.35
CA GLN A 319 -5.75 -36.52 2.55
C GLN A 319 -6.90 -36.13 3.49
N LEU A 320 -6.74 -35.14 4.36
CA LEU A 320 -7.77 -34.73 5.31
C LEU A 320 -9.04 -34.19 4.63
N GLN A 321 -8.91 -33.60 3.43
CA GLN A 321 -10.02 -33.11 2.62
C GLN A 321 -11.01 -32.23 3.42
N LEU A 322 -10.48 -31.29 4.23
CA LEU A 322 -11.29 -30.39 5.04
C LEU A 322 -12.09 -29.41 4.15
N PRO A 323 -13.25 -28.92 4.60
CA PRO A 323 -14.09 -27.99 3.83
C PRO A 323 -13.33 -26.77 3.29
N SER A 324 -12.43 -26.19 4.07
CA SER A 324 -11.63 -25.00 3.72
C SER A 324 -10.19 -25.36 3.34
N MET A 325 -9.92 -26.60 2.93
CA MET A 325 -8.62 -27.04 2.43
C MET A 325 -8.59 -27.05 0.91
N ILE A 326 -7.53 -26.54 0.29
CA ILE A 326 -7.26 -26.62 -1.13
C ILE A 326 -5.98 -27.43 -1.34
N ASN A 327 -6.10 -28.62 -1.94
CA ASN A 327 -4.97 -29.47 -2.31
C ASN A 327 -4.54 -29.20 -3.76
N VAL A 328 -3.28 -28.84 -3.95
CA VAL A 328 -2.76 -28.24 -5.19
C VAL A 328 -1.65 -29.10 -5.81
N ASN A 329 -1.76 -29.33 -7.12
CA ASN A 329 -0.77 -30.06 -7.91
C ASN A 329 -0.04 -29.14 -8.89
N ALA A 330 1.10 -29.61 -9.40
CA ALA A 330 1.97 -28.83 -10.25
C ALA A 330 1.72 -29.09 -11.75
N ILE A 331 1.56 -28.00 -12.50
CA ILE A 331 1.57 -27.99 -13.97
C ILE A 331 2.75 -27.15 -14.47
N ASP A 332 3.24 -27.48 -15.66
CA ASP A 332 4.18 -26.63 -16.39
C ASP A 332 3.42 -25.44 -17.00
N PRO A 333 3.74 -24.19 -16.61
CA PRO A 333 3.05 -23.01 -17.13
C PRO A 333 3.26 -22.77 -18.63
N ASN A 334 4.30 -23.35 -19.25
CA ASN A 334 4.61 -23.13 -20.66
C ASN A 334 3.92 -24.14 -21.58
N SER A 335 3.87 -25.42 -21.17
CA SER A 335 3.33 -26.50 -22.00
C SER A 335 1.93 -26.95 -21.59
N SER A 336 1.42 -26.44 -20.47
CA SER A 336 0.16 -26.89 -19.84
C SER A 336 0.13 -28.41 -19.62
N GLN A 337 1.29 -29.01 -19.35
CA GLN A 337 1.42 -30.44 -19.06
C GLN A 337 1.64 -30.63 -17.56
N ILE A 338 1.05 -31.68 -16.99
CA ILE A 338 1.29 -32.07 -15.60
C ILE A 338 2.80 -32.29 -15.42
N VAL A 339 3.37 -31.72 -14.34
CA VAL A 339 4.77 -31.98 -13.99
C VAL A 339 4.91 -33.45 -13.62
N SER A 340 5.85 -34.17 -14.24
CA SER A 340 5.96 -35.64 -14.09
C SER A 340 6.06 -36.14 -12.65
N GLN A 341 6.69 -35.36 -11.78
CA GLN A 341 6.85 -35.68 -10.36
C GLN A 341 5.65 -35.25 -9.53
N SER A 342 4.75 -34.40 -10.03
CA SER A 342 3.57 -34.01 -9.27
C SER A 342 2.75 -35.26 -8.94
N ASN A 343 2.41 -35.42 -7.67
CA ASN A 343 1.33 -36.30 -7.27
C ASN A 343 0.03 -35.87 -7.98
N TYR A 344 -0.92 -36.80 -8.07
CA TYR A 344 -2.23 -36.58 -8.70
C TYR A 344 -3.32 -37.36 -7.99
N GLY A 345 -4.58 -36.95 -8.10
CA GLY A 345 -5.70 -37.70 -7.54
C GLY A 345 -7.01 -37.11 -8.01
N ALA A 346 -7.88 -37.95 -8.59
CA ALA A 346 -9.14 -37.49 -9.17
C ALA A 346 -10.07 -36.86 -8.12
N ASN A 347 -10.03 -37.39 -6.90
CA ASN A 347 -10.89 -36.97 -5.79
C ASN A 347 -10.13 -36.17 -4.72
N THR A 348 -8.84 -36.42 -4.55
CA THR A 348 -8.02 -35.80 -3.50
C THR A 348 -7.33 -34.50 -3.94
N THR A 349 -7.23 -34.23 -5.24
CA THR A 349 -6.68 -32.95 -5.76
C THR A 349 -7.81 -32.00 -6.11
N ASP A 350 -7.73 -30.75 -5.64
CA ASP A 350 -8.71 -29.73 -5.98
C ASP A 350 -8.42 -29.06 -7.33
N LEU A 351 -7.20 -28.55 -7.53
CA LEU A 351 -6.80 -27.85 -8.77
C LEU A 351 -5.29 -27.93 -9.04
N TYR A 352 -4.88 -27.57 -10.26
CA TYR A 352 -3.47 -27.45 -10.64
C TYR A 352 -3.02 -25.99 -10.72
N ALA A 353 -1.75 -25.72 -10.41
CA ALA A 353 -1.15 -24.38 -10.54
C ALA A 353 0.30 -24.48 -11.01
N PRO A 354 0.90 -23.38 -11.50
CA PRO A 354 2.28 -23.40 -11.99
C PRO A 354 3.26 -23.91 -10.95
N GLY A 355 3.95 -25.01 -11.28
CA GLY A 355 4.91 -25.62 -10.37
C GLY A 355 6.19 -26.10 -11.04
N ARG A 356 6.43 -25.78 -12.32
CA ARG A 356 7.68 -26.07 -13.01
C ARG A 356 8.47 -24.79 -13.26
N ASN A 357 9.76 -24.82 -12.91
CA ASN A 357 10.71 -23.74 -13.12
C ASN A 357 10.18 -22.38 -12.60
N ILE A 358 9.70 -22.37 -11.36
CA ILE A 358 9.17 -21.17 -10.73
C ILE A 358 10.33 -20.37 -10.14
N PHE A 359 10.46 -19.14 -10.60
CA PHE A 359 11.46 -18.19 -10.12
C PHE A 359 10.88 -17.30 -9.00
N SER A 360 11.57 -17.24 -7.87
CA SER A 360 11.14 -16.47 -6.70
C SER A 360 12.35 -16.09 -5.81
N THR A 361 12.08 -15.38 -4.72
CA THR A 361 13.04 -14.96 -3.71
C THR A 361 13.78 -16.14 -3.06
N TRP A 362 14.99 -15.92 -2.61
CA TRP A 362 15.88 -16.90 -2.00
C TRP A 362 16.69 -16.27 -0.87
N LEU A 363 17.49 -17.06 -0.15
CA LEU A 363 18.27 -16.57 0.99
C LEU A 363 19.22 -15.41 0.62
N SER A 364 19.47 -14.52 1.58
CA SER A 364 20.46 -13.44 1.49
C SER A 364 20.22 -12.45 0.35
N GLY A 365 18.96 -12.19 0.02
CA GLY A 365 18.59 -11.24 -1.04
C GLY A 365 18.71 -11.78 -2.47
N PHE A 366 19.01 -13.07 -2.64
CA PHE A 366 19.11 -13.70 -3.96
C PHE A 366 17.76 -14.24 -4.45
N TYR A 367 17.74 -14.78 -5.66
CA TYR A 367 16.58 -15.39 -6.29
C TYR A 367 16.94 -16.77 -6.83
N ASN A 368 15.97 -17.67 -6.94
CA ASN A 368 16.22 -19.04 -7.39
C ASN A 368 15.04 -19.64 -8.18
N ILE A 369 15.35 -20.58 -9.07
CA ILE A 369 14.37 -21.39 -9.81
C ILE A 369 14.22 -22.74 -9.10
N ILE A 370 13.01 -23.08 -8.65
CA ILE A 370 12.70 -24.42 -8.14
C ILE A 370 11.42 -24.96 -8.81
N SER A 371 11.20 -26.27 -8.68
CA SER A 371 9.99 -26.93 -9.18
C SER A 371 9.37 -27.80 -8.09
N GLY A 372 8.05 -27.88 -8.06
CA GLY A 372 7.30 -28.78 -7.20
C GLY A 372 5.92 -28.24 -6.81
N THR A 373 5.12 -29.10 -6.21
CA THR A 373 3.76 -28.76 -5.73
C THR A 373 3.75 -27.67 -4.68
N GLY A 374 4.84 -27.48 -3.91
CA GLY A 374 4.96 -26.35 -2.97
C GLY A 374 4.93 -24.98 -3.65
N THR A 375 5.54 -24.86 -4.84
CA THR A 375 5.48 -23.61 -5.62
C THR A 375 4.11 -23.41 -6.28
N ALA A 376 3.44 -24.49 -6.71
CA ALA A 376 2.07 -24.45 -7.22
C ALA A 376 1.08 -24.00 -6.12
N GLN A 377 1.20 -24.59 -4.93
CA GLN A 377 0.47 -24.23 -3.72
C GLN A 377 0.62 -22.73 -3.41
N ALA A 378 1.84 -22.20 -3.48
CA ALA A 378 2.12 -20.80 -3.21
C ALA A 378 1.36 -19.85 -4.15
N HIS A 379 1.23 -20.20 -5.44
CA HIS A 379 0.42 -19.39 -6.36
C HIS A 379 -1.06 -19.35 -5.94
N VAL A 380 -1.61 -20.50 -5.52
CA VAL A 380 -3.00 -20.59 -5.05
C VAL A 380 -3.21 -19.82 -3.74
N ALA A 381 -2.26 -19.89 -2.81
CA ALA A 381 -2.33 -19.13 -1.57
C ALA A 381 -2.27 -17.61 -1.83
N GLY A 382 -1.44 -17.16 -2.76
CA GLY A 382 -1.42 -15.75 -3.18
C GLY A 382 -2.72 -15.31 -3.86
N ALA A 383 -3.30 -16.14 -4.73
CA ALA A 383 -4.57 -15.84 -5.38
C ALA A 383 -5.74 -15.79 -4.38
N ALA A 384 -5.77 -16.72 -3.43
CA ALA A 384 -6.70 -16.71 -2.31
C ALA A 384 -6.55 -15.42 -1.48
N ALA A 385 -5.32 -15.02 -1.17
CA ALA A 385 -5.05 -13.81 -0.41
C ALA A 385 -5.52 -12.55 -1.14
N LEU A 386 -5.29 -12.48 -2.45
CA LEU A 386 -5.74 -11.37 -3.28
C LEU A 386 -7.28 -11.27 -3.32
N LEU A 387 -7.97 -12.40 -3.51
CA LEU A 387 -9.44 -12.46 -3.49
C LEU A 387 -10.02 -12.04 -2.14
N TRP A 388 -9.45 -12.57 -1.06
CA TRP A 388 -9.95 -12.30 0.29
C TRP A 388 -9.68 -10.86 0.71
N SER A 389 -8.56 -10.28 0.27
CA SER A 389 -8.29 -8.86 0.44
C SER A 389 -9.34 -8.05 -0.33
N TYR A 390 -9.62 -8.40 -1.59
CA TYR A 390 -10.57 -7.69 -2.44
C TYR A 390 -12.02 -7.71 -1.94
N LEU A 391 -12.46 -8.82 -1.33
CA LEU A 391 -13.80 -8.97 -0.75
C LEU A 391 -13.70 -9.61 0.66
N PRO A 392 -13.43 -8.80 1.70
CA PRO A 392 -13.19 -9.30 3.06
C PRO A 392 -14.40 -9.98 3.72
N THR A 393 -15.60 -9.82 3.14
CA THR A 393 -16.83 -10.47 3.62
C THR A 393 -16.91 -11.96 3.25
N LEU A 394 -15.97 -12.45 2.43
CA LEU A 394 -15.86 -13.88 2.14
C LEU A 394 -15.40 -14.66 3.38
N ASN A 395 -15.86 -15.91 3.47
CA ASN A 395 -15.27 -16.91 4.35
C ASN A 395 -14.38 -17.87 3.54
N ALA A 396 -13.60 -18.72 4.22
CA ALA A 396 -12.63 -19.59 3.57
C ALA A 396 -13.25 -20.52 2.51
N THR A 397 -14.44 -21.09 2.78
CA THR A 397 -15.12 -21.96 1.81
C THR A 397 -15.58 -21.19 0.57
N ALA A 398 -16.04 -19.94 0.71
CA ALA A 398 -16.37 -19.10 -0.43
C ALA A 398 -15.14 -18.72 -1.27
N VAL A 399 -13.99 -18.45 -0.62
CA VAL A 399 -12.71 -18.25 -1.33
C VAL A 399 -12.32 -19.50 -2.11
N LYS A 400 -12.40 -20.69 -1.49
CA LYS A 400 -12.17 -21.98 -2.16
C LYS A 400 -13.09 -22.14 -3.38
N SER A 401 -14.40 -21.97 -3.23
CA SER A 401 -15.36 -22.10 -4.34
C SER A 401 -15.04 -21.13 -5.48
N LEU A 402 -14.75 -19.86 -5.18
CA LEU A 402 -14.40 -18.88 -6.22
C LEU A 402 -13.17 -19.30 -7.04
N LEU A 403 -12.17 -19.90 -6.41
CA LEU A 403 -10.99 -20.41 -7.10
C LEU A 403 -11.29 -21.65 -7.94
N LEU A 404 -12.06 -22.61 -7.42
CA LEU A 404 -12.36 -23.87 -8.09
C LEU A 404 -13.38 -23.74 -9.23
N ASP A 405 -14.38 -22.89 -9.06
CA ASP A 405 -15.47 -22.73 -10.03
C ASP A 405 -15.02 -21.94 -11.27
N ASN A 406 -13.93 -21.18 -11.17
CA ASN A 406 -13.45 -20.29 -12.22
C ASN A 406 -12.15 -20.75 -12.89
N VAL A 407 -11.69 -21.98 -12.64
CA VAL A 407 -10.47 -22.54 -13.25
C VAL A 407 -10.49 -22.51 -14.79
N ILE A 408 -9.31 -22.47 -15.40
CA ILE A 408 -9.14 -22.78 -16.82
C ILE A 408 -9.19 -24.30 -16.97
N LYS A 409 -10.25 -24.83 -17.57
CA LYS A 409 -10.40 -26.26 -17.85
C LYS A 409 -9.37 -26.70 -18.90
N LEU A 410 -8.72 -27.83 -18.67
CA LEU A 410 -7.82 -28.47 -19.63
C LEU A 410 -8.21 -29.93 -19.82
N ASP A 411 -8.16 -30.43 -21.05
CA ASP A 411 -8.57 -31.81 -21.37
C ASP A 411 -7.74 -32.85 -20.61
N ASN A 412 -6.43 -32.61 -20.44
CA ASN A 412 -5.54 -33.49 -19.70
C ASN A 412 -5.74 -33.47 -18.17
N LEU A 413 -6.59 -32.57 -17.65
CA LEU A 413 -6.94 -32.50 -16.24
C LEU A 413 -8.33 -33.08 -15.91
N GLN A 414 -9.11 -33.47 -16.94
CA GLN A 414 -10.39 -34.15 -16.74
C GLN A 414 -10.18 -35.47 -15.99
N GLY A 415 -10.85 -35.62 -14.85
CA GLY A 415 -10.68 -36.79 -13.98
C GLY A 415 -9.32 -36.88 -13.28
N ARG A 416 -8.53 -35.79 -13.23
CA ARG A 416 -7.24 -35.73 -12.52
C ARG A 416 -7.25 -34.80 -11.30
N CYS A 417 -8.33 -34.05 -11.12
CA CYS A 417 -8.66 -33.22 -9.98
C CYS A 417 -10.17 -32.91 -10.00
N THR A 418 -10.72 -32.44 -8.88
CA THR A 418 -12.16 -32.16 -8.73
C THR A 418 -12.60 -30.98 -9.61
N SER A 419 -11.78 -29.95 -9.75
CA SER A 419 -12.08 -28.80 -10.62
C SER A 419 -11.79 -29.07 -12.10
N GLY A 420 -11.04 -30.11 -12.46
CA GLY A 420 -10.65 -30.39 -13.85
C GLY A 420 -9.87 -29.26 -14.54
N GLY A 421 -9.19 -28.38 -13.78
CA GLY A 421 -8.56 -27.19 -14.35
C GLY A 421 -7.38 -26.62 -13.55
N VAL A 422 -6.80 -25.57 -14.14
CA VAL A 422 -5.69 -24.79 -13.62
C VAL A 422 -6.20 -23.48 -13.01
N LEU A 423 -5.52 -22.98 -11.98
CA LEU A 423 -5.76 -21.68 -11.37
C LEU A 423 -5.96 -20.58 -12.42
N ASN A 424 -7.04 -19.80 -12.28
CA ASN A 424 -7.36 -18.65 -13.12
C ASN A 424 -7.76 -17.48 -12.23
N MET A 425 -6.81 -16.60 -11.96
CA MET A 425 -7.02 -15.47 -11.07
C MET A 425 -8.04 -14.49 -11.64
N HIS A 426 -7.99 -14.22 -12.95
CA HIS A 426 -8.87 -13.25 -13.58
C HIS A 426 -10.34 -13.68 -13.50
N GLY A 427 -10.63 -14.95 -13.80
CA GLY A 427 -11.99 -15.50 -13.66
C GLY A 427 -12.51 -15.39 -12.22
N ALA A 428 -11.69 -15.78 -11.24
CA ALA A 428 -12.07 -15.70 -9.83
C ALA A 428 -12.31 -14.24 -9.37
N MET A 429 -11.48 -13.29 -9.81
CA MET A 429 -11.63 -11.87 -9.48
C MET A 429 -12.88 -11.25 -10.12
N LEU A 430 -13.23 -11.62 -11.35
CA LEU A 430 -14.49 -11.18 -11.98
C LEU A 430 -15.73 -11.70 -11.24
N ALA A 431 -15.68 -12.95 -10.78
CA ALA A 431 -16.74 -13.53 -9.96
C ALA A 431 -16.86 -12.79 -8.61
N ALA A 432 -15.73 -12.54 -7.93
CA ALA A 432 -15.72 -11.75 -6.70
C ALA A 432 -16.21 -10.30 -6.91
N GLN A 433 -15.87 -9.66 -8.03
CA GLN A 433 -16.37 -8.33 -8.38
C GLN A 433 -17.90 -8.32 -8.55
N SER A 434 -18.46 -9.36 -9.18
CA SER A 434 -19.90 -9.50 -9.33
C SER A 434 -20.60 -9.62 -7.97
N LEU A 435 -20.07 -10.44 -7.05
CA LEU A 435 -20.58 -10.57 -5.69
C LEU A 435 -20.53 -9.22 -4.94
N ARG A 436 -19.41 -8.51 -5.04
CA ARG A 436 -19.23 -7.19 -4.41
C ARG A 436 -20.27 -6.17 -4.87
N LYS A 437 -20.68 -6.19 -6.14
CA LYS A 437 -21.71 -5.29 -6.70
C LYS A 437 -23.14 -5.61 -6.20
N THR A 438 -23.40 -6.84 -5.77
CA THR A 438 -24.74 -7.30 -5.35
C THR A 438 -25.02 -7.18 -3.86
N GLN A 439 -24.04 -6.79 -3.02
CA GLN A 439 -24.28 -6.55 -1.61
C GLN A 439 -25.05 -5.23 -1.40
N PRO A 440 -26.16 -5.19 -0.64
CA PRO A 440 -26.95 -3.98 -0.47
C PRO A 440 -26.11 -2.92 0.25
N THR A 441 -25.83 -1.81 -0.42
CA THR A 441 -25.37 -0.59 0.25
C THR A 441 -26.56 -0.04 1.03
N GLY A 442 -26.53 -0.19 2.35
CA GLY A 442 -27.53 0.41 3.23
C GLY A 442 -27.50 1.93 3.07
N GLY A 443 -28.56 2.49 2.46
CA GLY A 443 -28.75 3.92 2.27
C GLY A 443 -29.87 4.16 1.27
N GLY A 444 -31.10 4.29 1.77
CA GLY A 444 -32.22 4.77 0.97
C GLY A 444 -32.01 6.24 0.60
N GLY A 445 -32.00 6.52 -0.70
CA GLY A 445 -31.98 7.85 -1.29
C GLY A 445 -32.69 7.80 -2.64
N ASP A 446 -33.55 8.79 -2.85
CA ASP A 446 -34.49 9.09 -3.95
C ASP A 446 -34.02 8.74 -5.38
N PRO A 447 -34.88 8.29 -6.32
CA PRO A 447 -34.46 7.87 -7.67
C PRO A 447 -34.20 8.99 -8.69
N ASP A 448 -34.27 10.27 -8.33
CA ASP A 448 -34.28 11.38 -9.30
C ASP A 448 -33.10 12.37 -9.19
N ASP A 449 -31.91 11.92 -8.78
CA ASP A 449 -30.70 12.75 -8.91
C ASP A 449 -29.72 12.10 -9.90
N ASP A 450 -29.42 12.82 -10.98
CA ASP A 450 -28.54 12.42 -12.06
C ASP A 450 -27.12 12.12 -11.52
N ALA A 451 -26.90 10.86 -11.13
CA ALA A 451 -25.71 10.45 -10.42
C ALA A 451 -24.45 10.55 -11.30
N LEU A 452 -23.49 11.35 -10.83
CA LEU A 452 -22.07 11.13 -11.10
C LEU A 452 -21.72 9.67 -10.73
N PRO A 453 -20.82 9.01 -11.48
CA PRO A 453 -20.47 7.61 -11.22
C PRO A 453 -19.94 7.42 -9.80
N ASN A 454 -20.34 6.30 -9.16
CA ASN A 454 -20.04 5.93 -7.77
C ASN A 454 -18.56 6.18 -7.40
N VAL A 455 -18.28 7.28 -6.69
CA VAL A 455 -16.90 7.67 -6.32
C VAL A 455 -16.39 6.76 -5.21
N THR A 456 -15.30 6.03 -5.48
CA THR A 456 -14.71 5.14 -4.48
C THR A 456 -14.06 5.99 -3.39
N VAL A 457 -14.60 5.90 -2.17
CA VAL A 457 -14.09 6.62 -1.00
C VAL A 457 -13.40 5.67 -0.01
N PRO A 458 -12.49 6.17 0.85
CA PRO A 458 -11.84 5.35 1.86
C PRO A 458 -12.84 4.69 2.82
N ASN A 459 -12.54 3.45 3.27
CA ASN A 459 -13.38 2.65 4.17
C ASN A 459 -13.12 2.89 5.68
N ASP A 460 -12.31 3.89 5.99
CA ASP A 460 -11.84 4.18 7.34
C ASP A 460 -13.01 4.58 8.25
N THR A 461 -12.93 4.15 9.52
CA THR A 461 -14.08 4.18 10.45
C THR A 461 -14.61 5.58 10.72
N LEU A 462 -13.80 6.62 10.50
CA LEU A 462 -14.17 8.01 10.73
C LEU A 462 -14.33 8.82 9.43
N TRP A 463 -14.10 8.24 8.25
CA TRP A 463 -14.19 8.93 6.96
C TRP A 463 -15.55 9.64 6.78
N SER A 464 -16.64 8.87 6.86
CA SER A 464 -18.00 9.35 6.58
C SER A 464 -18.55 10.28 7.67
N LEU A 465 -17.92 10.29 8.85
CA LEU A 465 -18.39 11.05 10.00
C LEU A 465 -17.70 12.41 10.12
N ILE A 466 -16.40 12.51 9.81
CA ILE A 466 -15.57 13.65 10.24
C ILE A 466 -14.45 14.09 9.27
N GLN A 467 -14.49 13.74 7.97
CA GLN A 467 -13.56 14.27 6.95
C GLN A 467 -14.21 15.07 5.78
N PRO A 468 -15.10 16.06 6.02
CA PRO A 468 -15.69 16.87 4.95
C PRO A 468 -14.67 17.73 4.20
N ALA A 469 -13.53 18.04 4.82
CA ALA A 469 -12.43 18.77 4.19
C ALA A 469 -11.95 18.11 2.89
N MET A 470 -11.95 16.78 2.83
CA MET A 470 -11.52 16.01 1.65
C MET A 470 -12.47 16.20 0.46
N GLN A 471 -13.78 16.29 0.73
CA GLN A 471 -14.79 16.56 -0.29
C GLN A 471 -14.65 17.99 -0.83
N SER A 472 -14.37 18.97 0.03
CA SER A 472 -14.25 20.38 -0.38
C SER A 472 -13.11 20.64 -1.38
N ILE A 473 -12.08 19.80 -1.39
CA ILE A 473 -10.96 19.88 -2.34
C ILE A 473 -11.06 18.86 -3.48
N ARG A 474 -12.19 18.14 -3.57
CA ARG A 474 -12.45 17.11 -4.57
C ARG A 474 -11.42 15.98 -4.56
N ALA A 475 -10.98 15.59 -3.36
CA ALA A 475 -10.02 14.50 -3.19
C ALA A 475 -10.58 13.16 -3.70
N PRO A 476 -11.85 12.78 -3.43
CA PRO A 476 -12.42 11.53 -3.94
C PRO A 476 -12.31 11.37 -5.46
N GLU A 477 -12.66 12.41 -6.22
CA GLU A 477 -12.54 12.36 -7.69
C GLU A 477 -11.07 12.37 -8.16
N ALA A 478 -10.19 13.07 -7.43
CA ALA A 478 -8.75 13.05 -7.73
C ALA A 478 -8.14 11.64 -7.55
N TRP A 479 -8.55 10.92 -6.51
CA TRP A 479 -8.10 9.56 -6.24
C TRP A 479 -8.58 8.58 -7.32
N GLN A 480 -9.76 8.80 -7.91
CA GLN A 480 -10.19 8.03 -9.08
C GLN A 480 -9.30 8.25 -10.30
N VAL A 481 -8.86 9.49 -10.54
CA VAL A 481 -7.93 9.80 -11.65
C VAL A 481 -6.56 9.16 -11.40
N TYR A 482 -6.13 9.09 -10.14
CA TYR A 482 -4.89 8.42 -9.75
C TYR A 482 -4.97 6.89 -9.88
N ASN A 483 -6.15 6.30 -9.71
CA ASN A 483 -6.30 4.86 -9.57
C ASN A 483 -5.72 4.06 -10.76
N GLY A 484 -4.93 3.02 -10.47
CA GLY A 484 -4.26 2.17 -11.47
C GLY A 484 -3.03 2.78 -12.16
N ALA A 485 -2.60 3.99 -11.78
CA ALA A 485 -1.56 4.72 -12.50
C ALA A 485 -0.10 4.32 -12.16
N GLY A 486 0.13 3.54 -11.09
CA GLY A 486 1.45 3.02 -10.70
C GLY A 486 2.50 4.11 -10.47
N GLY A 487 2.28 4.99 -9.48
CA GLY A 487 3.13 6.15 -9.23
C GLY A 487 4.45 5.87 -8.50
N ALA A 488 5.40 6.80 -8.59
CA ALA A 488 6.71 6.71 -7.94
C ALA A 488 6.65 7.05 -6.45
N ASP A 489 7.61 6.53 -5.67
CA ASP A 489 7.77 6.86 -4.25
C ASP A 489 8.09 8.35 -4.07
N VAL A 490 7.21 9.09 -3.39
CA VAL A 490 7.42 10.49 -3.03
C VAL A 490 7.65 10.59 -1.52
N VAL A 491 8.73 11.25 -1.14
CA VAL A 491 9.05 11.49 0.28
C VAL A 491 8.61 12.89 0.69
N VAL A 492 7.73 12.97 1.69
CA VAL A 492 7.30 14.22 2.33
C VAL A 492 7.94 14.33 3.70
N CYS A 493 8.78 15.35 3.90
CA CYS A 493 9.39 15.65 5.19
C CYS A 493 8.54 16.66 5.97
N VAL A 494 8.01 16.26 7.13
CA VAL A 494 7.23 17.12 8.02
C VAL A 494 8.18 17.76 9.03
N ILE A 495 8.40 19.07 8.91
CA ILE A 495 9.22 19.85 9.84
C ILE A 495 8.31 20.52 10.86
N ASP A 496 8.15 19.90 12.03
CA ASP A 496 7.22 20.32 13.08
C ASP A 496 7.72 19.83 14.47
N SER A 497 6.82 19.38 15.34
CA SER A 497 7.08 18.88 16.70
C SER A 497 7.59 17.45 16.74
N GLY A 498 7.65 16.78 15.59
CA GLY A 498 7.91 15.36 15.47
C GLY A 498 6.77 14.62 14.79
N ILE A 499 6.87 13.30 14.69
CA ILE A 499 5.74 12.43 14.29
C ILE A 499 5.67 11.28 15.28
N ASP A 500 4.47 10.96 15.77
CA ASP A 500 4.19 9.66 16.40
C ASP A 500 4.22 8.57 15.33
N PHE A 501 5.43 8.09 15.03
CA PHE A 501 5.66 7.10 13.98
C PHE A 501 5.04 5.72 14.31
N ASN A 502 4.60 5.51 15.56
CA ASN A 502 3.89 4.30 16.00
C ASN A 502 2.36 4.43 15.86
N HIS A 503 1.86 5.59 15.42
CA HIS A 503 0.43 5.77 15.20
C HIS A 503 -0.09 4.70 14.22
N PRO A 504 -1.14 3.93 14.56
CA PRO A 504 -1.63 2.84 13.72
C PRO A 504 -1.94 3.27 12.28
N ASP A 505 -2.46 4.50 12.16
CA ASP A 505 -2.88 5.12 10.90
C ASP A 505 -1.73 5.79 10.12
N LEU A 506 -0.50 5.82 10.66
CA LEU A 506 0.68 6.41 10.00
C LEU A 506 1.78 5.40 9.71
N SER A 507 1.94 4.39 10.59
CA SER A 507 3.10 3.49 10.63
C SER A 507 3.51 2.88 9.29
N ARG A 508 2.55 2.58 8.39
CA ARG A 508 2.84 2.00 7.05
C ARG A 508 3.37 3.00 6.04
N ASN A 509 3.03 4.27 6.22
CA ASN A 509 3.51 5.36 5.38
C ASN A 509 4.76 6.03 5.96
N MET A 510 5.27 5.60 7.12
CA MET A 510 6.54 6.10 7.64
C MET A 510 7.73 5.64 6.78
N HIS A 511 8.68 6.54 6.56
CA HIS A 511 9.95 6.25 5.91
C HIS A 511 10.86 5.41 6.83
N LEU A 512 11.68 4.52 6.26
CA LEU A 512 12.51 3.55 7.01
C LEU A 512 13.52 4.20 7.96
N LYS A 513 14.02 5.39 7.61
CA LYS A 513 14.96 6.15 8.46
C LYS A 513 14.27 6.82 9.66
N LEU A 514 12.95 6.65 9.79
CA LEU A 514 12.02 7.25 10.75
C LEU A 514 12.00 8.80 10.67
N GLY A 515 13.14 9.49 10.83
CA GLY A 515 13.21 10.94 11.03
C GLY A 515 14.40 11.44 11.87
N TYR A 516 14.38 12.72 12.25
CA TYR A 516 15.46 13.43 12.94
C TYR A 516 14.93 14.44 13.97
N ASP A 517 15.50 14.47 15.17
CA ASP A 517 15.29 15.53 16.17
C ASP A 517 16.43 16.53 16.09
N ALA A 518 16.17 17.67 15.45
CA ALA A 518 17.16 18.73 15.31
C ALA A 518 17.43 19.44 16.64
N VAL A 519 16.46 19.49 17.57
CA VAL A 519 16.63 20.13 18.88
C VAL A 519 17.64 19.37 19.73
N SER A 520 17.57 18.03 19.73
CA SER A 520 18.54 17.19 20.44
C SER A 520 19.70 16.69 19.57
N ASN A 521 19.71 17.05 18.27
CA ASN A 521 20.66 16.59 17.25
C ASN A 521 20.79 15.06 17.20
N ARG A 522 19.68 14.33 17.15
CA ARG A 522 19.63 12.85 17.12
C ARG A 522 18.69 12.33 16.06
N ALA A 523 19.15 11.37 15.27
CA ALA A 523 18.33 10.66 14.28
C ALA A 523 17.55 9.49 14.91
N GLY A 524 16.59 8.95 14.17
CA GLY A 524 15.75 7.86 14.65
C GLY A 524 14.79 8.33 15.75
N GLU A 525 14.32 7.42 16.60
CA GLU A 525 13.17 7.59 17.50
C GLU A 525 13.12 8.88 18.36
N ALA A 526 14.23 9.60 18.52
CA ALA A 526 14.28 10.91 19.15
C ALA A 526 13.30 11.93 18.54
N MET A 527 12.89 11.77 17.27
CA MET A 527 11.89 12.65 16.63
C MET A 527 10.47 12.52 17.19
N MET A 528 10.21 11.55 18.08
CA MET A 528 8.86 11.23 18.54
C MET A 528 8.11 12.50 18.94
N ASP A 529 6.91 12.66 18.42
CA ASP A 529 6.07 13.83 18.71
C ASP A 529 5.67 13.85 20.19
N LYS A 530 5.67 15.06 20.76
CA LYS A 530 5.33 15.30 22.16
C LYS A 530 4.14 16.23 22.34
N THR A 531 3.74 16.94 21.29
CA THR A 531 2.69 17.96 21.35
C THR A 531 1.54 17.67 20.39
N GLY A 532 1.75 16.81 19.39
CA GLY A 532 0.73 16.28 18.49
C GLY A 532 0.60 17.03 17.16
N GLY A 533 1.22 18.21 17.04
CA GLY A 533 1.12 19.06 15.85
C GLY A 533 1.64 18.36 14.59
N GLY A 534 2.88 17.87 14.64
CA GLY A 534 3.48 17.19 13.50
C GLY A 534 2.84 15.85 13.19
N THR A 535 2.35 15.12 14.20
CA THR A 535 1.54 13.90 14.00
C THR A 535 0.25 14.23 13.26
N HIS A 536 -0.44 15.31 13.61
CA HIS A 536 -1.68 15.73 12.95
C HIS A 536 -1.47 16.13 11.49
N VAL A 537 -0.40 16.90 11.24
CA VAL A 537 0.04 17.29 9.90
C VAL A 537 0.36 16.04 9.07
N ALA A 538 1.14 15.11 9.61
CA ALA A 538 1.50 13.86 8.96
C ALA A 538 0.26 13.03 8.55
N GLY A 539 -0.74 12.92 9.43
CA GLY A 539 -2.00 12.23 9.10
C GLY A 539 -2.80 12.93 8.03
N THR A 540 -2.82 14.26 8.05
CA THR A 540 -3.52 15.04 7.03
C THR A 540 -2.86 14.85 5.66
N VAL A 541 -1.52 14.79 5.61
CA VAL A 541 -0.78 14.52 4.37
C VAL A 541 -1.03 13.10 3.87
N ALA A 542 -0.79 12.08 4.71
CA ALA A 542 -0.69 10.70 4.25
C ALA A 542 -1.04 9.64 5.32
N ALA A 543 -2.09 9.85 6.12
CA ALA A 543 -2.70 8.74 6.85
C ALA A 543 -3.11 7.60 5.90
N VAL A 544 -2.99 6.38 6.38
CA VAL A 544 -3.18 5.15 5.59
C VAL A 544 -4.67 4.91 5.43
N GLY A 545 -5.28 5.37 4.34
CA GLY A 545 -6.67 5.04 4.07
C GLY A 545 -6.88 3.55 3.72
N ASN A 546 -8.12 3.10 3.83
CA ASN A 546 -8.56 1.71 3.63
C ASN A 546 -8.00 0.68 4.63
N ASN A 547 -7.56 1.11 5.81
CA ASN A 547 -7.08 0.20 6.86
C ASN A 547 -8.17 -0.07 7.93
N SER A 548 -9.40 0.43 7.73
CA SER A 548 -10.52 0.36 8.67
C SER A 548 -10.26 1.04 10.02
N ILE A 549 -9.33 2.00 10.07
CA ILE A 549 -8.92 2.72 11.27
C ILE A 549 -8.92 4.21 10.93
N GLY A 550 -9.58 5.03 11.76
CA GLY A 550 -9.31 6.46 11.73
C GLY A 550 -9.68 7.17 10.43
N VAL A 551 -8.68 7.79 9.81
CA VAL A 551 -8.80 8.77 8.73
C VAL A 551 -7.95 8.38 7.51
N ALA A 552 -8.34 8.88 6.33
CA ALA A 552 -7.47 8.84 5.17
C ALA A 552 -6.71 10.17 5.00
N GLY A 553 -5.43 10.10 4.63
CA GLY A 553 -4.64 11.28 4.26
C GLY A 553 -4.96 11.76 2.84
N VAL A 554 -4.63 13.03 2.55
CA VAL A 554 -4.87 13.62 1.22
C VAL A 554 -4.18 12.85 0.10
N ALA A 555 -2.97 12.33 0.35
CA ALA A 555 -2.22 11.57 -0.64
C ALA A 555 -2.63 10.09 -0.76
N TRP A 556 -3.81 9.71 -0.28
CA TRP A 556 -4.31 8.35 -0.40
C TRP A 556 -4.32 7.86 -1.87
N GLY A 557 -3.95 6.60 -2.05
CA GLY A 557 -3.69 6.00 -3.37
C GLY A 557 -2.27 6.25 -3.91
N GLY A 558 -1.61 7.34 -3.49
CA GLY A 558 -0.23 7.65 -3.86
C GLY A 558 0.82 6.78 -3.17
N SER A 559 1.98 6.57 -3.80
CA SER A 559 3.13 5.98 -3.09
C SER A 559 3.87 7.07 -2.33
N VAL A 560 3.44 7.34 -1.08
CA VAL A 560 3.99 8.44 -0.26
C VAL A 560 4.63 7.91 1.02
N LYS A 561 5.82 8.43 1.32
CA LYS A 561 6.54 8.17 2.58
C LYS A 561 6.73 9.45 3.40
N LEU A 562 6.38 9.36 4.68
CA LEU A 562 6.49 10.43 5.66
C LEU A 562 7.84 10.35 6.37
N LEU A 563 8.54 11.47 6.41
CA LEU A 563 9.80 11.63 7.14
C LEU A 563 9.62 12.71 8.20
N GLY A 564 9.80 12.38 9.48
CA GLY A 564 9.64 13.36 10.56
C GLY A 564 10.90 14.18 10.79
N CYS A 565 10.78 15.49 10.95
CA CYS A 565 11.86 16.30 11.49
C CYS A 565 11.36 17.23 12.60
N ARG A 566 11.81 16.96 13.83
CA ARG A 566 11.45 17.75 15.00
C ARG A 566 12.34 18.99 15.08
N ALA A 567 11.75 20.15 14.82
CA ALA A 567 12.38 21.46 14.89
C ALA A 567 11.66 22.44 15.81
N THR A 568 10.41 22.15 16.21
CA THR A 568 9.64 22.98 17.16
C THR A 568 9.74 22.42 18.58
N ASP A 569 9.02 23.01 19.54
CA ASP A 569 9.05 22.64 20.98
C ASP A 569 10.43 22.76 21.64
N GLY A 570 10.98 23.99 21.57
CA GLY A 570 12.29 24.34 22.13
C GLY A 570 13.42 24.42 21.10
N GLY A 571 13.12 24.25 19.81
CA GLY A 571 14.08 24.43 18.73
C GLY A 571 14.26 25.88 18.28
N THR A 572 15.36 26.11 17.57
CA THR A 572 15.76 27.39 17.00
C THR A 572 15.64 27.38 15.47
N PHE A 573 15.79 28.54 14.85
CA PHE A 573 15.91 28.61 13.39
C PHE A 573 17.05 27.76 12.82
N SER A 574 18.15 27.60 13.58
CA SER A 574 19.26 26.76 13.16
C SER A 574 18.88 25.28 13.16
N ASP A 575 17.97 24.86 14.04
CA ASP A 575 17.47 23.49 14.10
C ASP A 575 16.48 23.24 12.96
N ALA A 576 15.60 24.20 12.65
CA ALA A 576 14.76 24.15 11.46
C ALA A 576 15.60 24.12 10.17
N ALA A 577 16.67 24.91 10.07
CA ALA A 577 17.57 24.88 8.91
C ALA A 577 18.27 23.53 8.76
N ARG A 578 18.68 22.95 9.88
CA ARG A 578 19.25 21.59 9.92
C ARG A 578 18.24 20.54 9.49
N CYS A 579 16.97 20.69 9.87
CA CYS A 579 15.89 19.86 9.36
C CYS A 579 15.76 19.95 7.84
N VAL A 580 15.74 21.15 7.27
CA VAL A 580 15.66 21.34 5.80
C VAL A 580 16.81 20.62 5.09
N GLN A 581 18.04 20.85 5.53
CA GLN A 581 19.23 20.21 4.96
C GLN A 581 19.18 18.69 5.11
N TRP A 582 18.79 18.20 6.29
CA TRP A 582 18.70 16.77 6.56
C TRP A 582 17.62 16.09 5.71
N CYS A 583 16.44 16.71 5.58
CA CYS A 583 15.35 16.24 4.71
C CYS A 583 15.83 16.12 3.25
N GLY A 584 16.51 17.15 2.72
CA GLY A 584 17.09 17.12 1.37
C GLY A 584 18.09 15.97 1.19
N GLN A 585 19.00 15.78 2.15
CA GLN A 585 19.95 14.64 2.16
C GLN A 585 19.27 13.27 2.21
N GLN A 586 18.05 13.19 2.75
CA GLN A 586 17.27 11.95 2.77
C GLN A 586 16.45 11.73 1.48
N GLY A 587 16.52 12.64 0.51
CA GLY A 587 15.76 12.57 -0.73
C GLY A 587 14.29 12.99 -0.57
N ALA A 588 14.01 13.89 0.37
CA ALA A 588 12.69 14.52 0.46
C ALA A 588 12.40 15.26 -0.85
N HIS A 589 11.24 14.96 -1.44
CA HIS A 589 10.73 15.68 -2.61
C HIS A 589 9.99 16.93 -2.15
N ILE A 590 9.29 16.82 -1.01
CA ILE A 590 8.46 17.87 -0.45
C ILE A 590 8.88 18.12 1.00
N ILE A 591 9.09 19.38 1.38
CA ILE A 591 9.20 19.82 2.77
C ILE A 591 7.89 20.52 3.16
N SER A 592 7.29 20.06 4.24
CA SER A 592 6.04 20.53 4.83
C SER A 592 6.35 21.28 6.12
N ILE A 593 6.09 22.60 6.13
CA ILE A 593 6.32 23.48 7.30
C ILE A 593 4.99 24.07 7.74
N SER A 594 4.46 23.56 8.84
CA SER A 594 3.12 23.88 9.37
C SER A 594 3.08 25.12 10.28
N TRP A 595 4.22 25.76 10.51
CA TRP A 595 4.41 26.89 11.42
C TRP A 595 5.05 28.09 10.73
N ASN A 596 4.95 29.25 11.39
CA ASN A 596 5.41 30.55 10.91
C ASN A 596 5.65 31.46 12.12
N ILE A 597 6.46 32.49 11.92
CA ILE A 597 6.76 33.54 12.91
C ILE A 597 7.05 34.88 12.25
N GLU A 598 6.97 35.96 13.02
CA GLU A 598 7.13 37.34 12.54
C GLU A 598 8.60 37.74 12.27
N SER A 599 9.56 36.85 12.50
CA SER A 599 11.00 37.14 12.40
C SER A 599 11.67 36.35 11.29
N SER A 600 12.55 37.00 10.53
CA SER A 600 13.36 36.36 9.48
C SER A 600 14.59 35.65 10.05
N SER A 601 15.08 34.62 9.35
CA SER A 601 16.34 33.95 9.66
C SER A 601 17.20 33.74 8.42
N PHE A 602 18.40 34.31 8.42
CA PHE A 602 19.37 34.12 7.35
C PHE A 602 19.73 32.64 7.15
N VAL A 603 19.94 31.89 8.24
CA VAL A 603 20.41 30.49 8.18
C VAL A 603 19.34 29.59 7.56
N LEU A 604 18.08 29.80 7.94
CA LEU A 604 16.98 29.01 7.41
C LEU A 604 16.60 29.44 5.99
N ASP A 605 16.71 30.74 5.67
CA ASP A 605 16.56 31.22 4.29
C ASP A 605 17.57 30.58 3.34
N GLN A 606 18.83 30.43 3.77
CA GLN A 606 19.86 29.75 2.96
C GLN A 606 19.53 28.27 2.75
N ALA A 607 19.15 27.56 3.81
CA ALA A 607 18.78 26.15 3.70
C ALA A 607 17.58 25.94 2.75
N LEU A 608 16.57 26.80 2.82
CA LEU A 608 15.41 26.74 1.90
C LEU A 608 15.80 27.06 0.45
N LYS A 609 16.68 28.05 0.23
CA LYS A 609 17.20 28.37 -1.12
C LYS A 609 18.02 27.21 -1.70
N GLU A 610 18.82 26.55 -0.88
CA GLU A 610 19.60 25.37 -1.30
C GLU A 610 18.67 24.22 -1.70
N TYR A 611 17.66 23.93 -0.88
CA TYR A 611 16.68 22.88 -1.16
C TYR A 611 15.83 23.16 -2.42
N ASP A 612 15.40 24.41 -2.64
CA ASP A 612 14.71 24.83 -3.88
C ASP A 612 15.61 24.65 -5.11
N LYS A 613 16.90 25.00 -4.99
CA LYS A 613 17.88 24.81 -6.07
C LYS A 613 18.15 23.34 -6.39
N GLU A 614 18.04 22.45 -5.40
CA GLU A 614 18.12 21.00 -5.57
C GLU A 614 16.84 20.40 -6.20
N GLY A 615 15.81 21.22 -6.44
CA GLY A 615 14.58 20.82 -7.12
C GLY A 615 13.48 20.35 -6.17
N GLY A 616 13.61 20.59 -4.87
CA GLY A 616 12.59 20.25 -3.88
C GLY A 616 11.44 21.25 -3.83
N LEU A 617 10.24 20.77 -3.50
CA LEU A 617 9.05 21.60 -3.28
C LEU A 617 8.92 21.96 -1.79
N ILE A 618 8.63 23.22 -1.49
CA ILE A 618 8.44 23.71 -0.13
C ILE A 618 6.98 24.15 0.03
N VAL A 619 6.26 23.63 1.02
CA VAL A 619 4.87 24.00 1.30
C VAL A 619 4.77 24.55 2.72
N VAL A 620 4.27 25.78 2.86
CA VAL A 620 4.32 26.55 4.12
C VAL A 620 2.95 27.13 4.46
N GLY A 621 2.57 27.07 5.74
CA GLY A 621 1.38 27.77 6.25
C GLY A 621 1.70 29.24 6.57
N SER A 622 0.89 30.18 6.08
CA SER A 622 1.26 31.61 6.13
C SER A 622 0.91 32.37 7.42
N GLY A 623 0.32 31.72 8.42
CA GLY A 623 0.11 32.29 9.76
C GLY A 623 -1.32 32.49 10.20
N ASN A 624 -1.50 32.59 11.52
CA ASN A 624 -2.79 32.58 12.20
C ASN A 624 -3.06 33.89 12.98
N SER A 625 -2.72 35.05 12.40
CA SER A 625 -2.90 36.37 13.03
C SER A 625 -3.95 37.27 12.37
N GLY A 626 -4.58 36.82 11.28
CA GLY A 626 -5.61 37.58 10.58
C GLY A 626 -5.09 38.85 9.91
N VAL A 627 -3.78 38.89 9.58
CA VAL A 627 -3.14 40.08 9.02
C VAL A 627 -2.93 39.98 7.52
N ASP A 628 -2.86 41.14 6.87
CA ASP A 628 -2.45 41.27 5.48
C ASP A 628 -0.93 41.17 5.37
N THR A 629 -0.46 40.03 4.88
CA THR A 629 0.96 39.73 4.72
C THR A 629 1.61 40.48 3.58
N ASP A 630 0.86 41.15 2.69
CA ASP A 630 1.47 42.06 1.71
C ASP A 630 1.97 43.35 2.40
N SER A 631 1.31 43.78 3.49
CA SER A 631 1.65 44.99 4.25
C SER A 631 2.40 44.73 5.55
N THR A 632 2.28 43.53 6.10
CA THR A 632 2.93 43.11 7.36
C THR A 632 3.71 41.82 7.10
N PRO A 633 5.03 41.86 6.92
CA PRO A 633 5.80 40.67 6.56
C PRO A 633 5.72 39.56 7.60
N TRP A 634 5.44 38.33 7.14
CA TRP A 634 5.42 37.11 7.94
C TRP A 634 6.38 36.07 7.35
N TRP A 635 7.14 35.37 8.20
CA TRP A 635 8.19 34.43 7.78
C TRP A 635 7.75 32.97 8.09
N PRO A 636 7.97 31.99 7.18
CA PRO A 636 8.80 32.03 5.97
C PRO A 636 8.23 32.82 4.77
N GLY A 637 6.97 33.23 4.82
CA GLY A 637 6.18 33.72 3.67
C GLY A 637 6.61 35.02 2.97
N GLN A 638 7.51 35.85 3.50
CA GLN A 638 7.93 37.08 2.81
C GLN A 638 9.34 37.57 3.19
N LEU A 639 10.14 37.87 2.17
CA LEU A 639 11.40 38.60 2.22
C LEU A 639 11.64 39.06 0.78
N GLN A 640 11.39 40.34 0.51
CA GLN A 640 11.85 40.95 -0.75
C GLN A 640 13.37 41.15 -0.60
N LEU A 641 14.14 40.58 -1.53
CA LEU A 641 15.58 40.84 -1.65
C LEU A 641 15.84 42.26 -2.15
#